data_AF-A0A968Y2B8-F1
#
_entry.id   AF-A0A968Y2B8-F1
#
_cell.length_a   1.000
_cell.length_b   1.000
_cell.length_c   1.000
_cell.angle_alpha   90.00
_cell.angle_beta   90.00
_cell.angle_gamma   90.00
#
_symmetry.space_group_name_H-M   'P 1'
#
loop_
_entity.id
_entity.type
_entity.pdbx_description
1 polymer ?
#
loop_
_entity_poly.entity_id
_entity_poly.type
_entity_poly.pdbx_seq_one_letter_code
_entity_poly.pdbx_strand_id
1 'polypeptide(L)'
;MTNNGSASQGFILYDNPISSADGLRMTFDFFAYGGSTFQGSNNFITPQPGDGISFFLIDGTASPTAAGGFGGSLGYANFNTPAFPSTPGLVGGYLGIGLDEFGSFSDNTEGRSGPAPQPIPPLPGDPPVSLSGYRPDSITLRGNQAGGYAFLTNAISPIGIDNTPATIDFRDPAFNFDNPPTTNREAAKRSIQITLAPPTSATPNRLTVALDLNNNGSFTEPGENLIDIPNLATANGAIPANFKFGFASSTGVATNFHEIRNLKVETVDAFPANQADVVTIKSGPQFIKNAGSITYTITTTNRGLQPAQQVLVQDEIPSELLPAFPAVPVVIASNGGTYSNSTRNVTWSRIPVLNPGESVTYTMTVGLPPGLISGRTFTSAASSYAATFDPDLANNSGSNAINSVTTTVTDAVADLITIKNGPATAAAGSSLTYSLVATNNGPDPAANVVITDSLVPGLIGVSVSDGGVYDAATGLVTFPAIASLPVSTVLRTISFAAPANFNIITSTARSSSTTPDPILTNNDGSSTNKDGTATNSSVSTTIAPSADIVTTKTGPTAASPGAALSYTITTTNNGPSAAGNVVVTDSIIPGLTGVTASDGGIYDPVTGVVTFGPIVNLANGASVTRTIGLTAPQSGAIGSTASSTAATPDPNPANNSGATVTTSIASGADVVTQKTAPPTLNSGEQLTYRITTTNLGTVPAANVVVTDSLQFRLTGVNISNGGTYDAATGVVTFPVVPSLAVGATEIRTIAFVPPPNLTSITNIVRSSSDTPDPNITNNDGSTVASPNQPGGRVTTVIGAAADVSTTKSGPTSATTGETVTYTITTANIGPSPAGNVVVTDSIVPGLTGVAASDGGTYDPVTGLVTFGPIASLPNGASVTRTVSLIAPAIGSLSNTSRSTST
;
A
#
# COMPACT_ATOMS: atom_id res chain seq x y z
N MET A 1 49.67 -37.19 27.02
CA MET A 1 50.72 -37.51 26.05
C MET A 1 51.60 -38.65 26.56
N THR A 2 52.13 -38.57 27.78
CA THR A 2 52.74 -39.70 28.51
C THR A 2 52.07 -39.90 29.88
N ASN A 3 52.26 -41.06 30.49
CA ASN A 3 51.99 -41.28 31.92
C ASN A 3 53.30 -41.10 32.71
N ASN A 4 53.24 -41.21 34.04
CA ASN A 4 54.43 -41.12 34.90
C ASN A 4 55.33 -42.38 34.90
N GLY A 5 55.44 -43.07 33.76
CA GLY A 5 56.31 -44.22 33.58
C GLY A 5 57.62 -43.83 32.91
N SER A 6 58.71 -44.56 33.19
CA SER A 6 59.97 -44.43 32.45
C SER A 6 59.83 -44.99 31.03
N ALA A 7 60.63 -44.49 30.09
CA ALA A 7 60.60 -44.93 28.69
C ALA A 7 59.23 -44.72 27.99
N SER A 8 58.47 -43.72 28.42
CA SER A 8 57.15 -43.43 27.86
C SER A 8 57.25 -42.45 26.69
N GLN A 9 56.51 -42.73 25.63
CA GLN A 9 56.40 -41.84 24.47
C GLN A 9 54.95 -41.71 24.00
N GLY A 10 54.64 -40.57 23.41
CA GLY A 10 53.32 -40.28 22.84
C GLY A 10 53.45 -39.52 21.53
N PHE A 11 52.50 -39.73 20.62
CA PHE A 11 52.46 -39.12 19.29
C PHE A 11 51.02 -38.83 18.89
N ILE A 12 50.76 -37.62 18.39
CA ILE A 12 49.48 -37.23 17.81
C ILE A 12 49.71 -36.35 16.59
N LEU A 13 48.92 -36.57 15.54
CA LEU A 13 48.98 -35.83 14.29
C LEU A 13 47.58 -35.32 13.92
N TYR A 14 47.47 -34.03 13.63
CA TYR A 14 46.33 -33.50 12.90
C TYR A 14 46.52 -33.78 11.42
N ASP A 15 45.88 -34.84 10.91
CA ASP A 15 46.17 -35.41 9.60
C ASP A 15 45.42 -34.75 8.42
N ASN A 16 45.05 -33.48 8.56
CA ASN A 16 44.47 -32.69 7.47
C ASN A 16 45.44 -31.55 7.10
N PRO A 17 45.86 -31.45 5.82
CA PRO A 17 46.75 -30.39 5.38
C PRO A 17 46.13 -29.00 5.60
N ILE A 18 46.93 -28.06 6.10
CA ILE A 18 46.58 -26.65 6.28
C ILE A 18 47.44 -25.81 5.35
N SER A 19 46.84 -24.83 4.67
CA SER A 19 47.57 -23.88 3.84
C SER A 19 48.53 -23.05 4.68
N SER A 20 49.78 -22.92 4.23
CA SER A 20 50.74 -22.01 4.84
C SER A 20 50.52 -20.54 4.48
N ALA A 21 49.67 -20.26 3.50
CA ALA A 21 49.46 -18.91 2.96
C ALA A 21 48.85 -17.94 3.98
N ASP A 22 48.09 -18.45 4.95
CA ASP A 22 47.34 -17.65 5.93
C ASP A 22 48.04 -17.60 7.31
N GLY A 23 49.23 -18.19 7.42
CA GLY A 23 49.96 -18.35 8.67
C GLY A 23 49.30 -19.30 9.66
N LEU A 24 49.92 -19.48 10.82
CA LEU A 24 49.44 -20.33 11.91
C LEU A 24 49.59 -19.62 13.25
N ARG A 25 48.53 -19.59 14.04
CA ARG A 25 48.59 -19.26 15.46
C ARG A 25 48.05 -20.43 16.25
N MET A 26 48.84 -20.92 17.19
CA MET A 26 48.47 -21.99 18.08
C MET A 26 48.59 -21.51 19.52
N THR A 27 47.60 -21.83 20.34
CA THR A 27 47.66 -21.68 21.79
C THR A 27 47.30 -22.99 22.46
N PHE A 28 48.00 -23.36 23.52
CA PHE A 28 47.69 -24.55 24.30
C PHE A 28 48.22 -24.43 25.71
N ASP A 29 47.61 -25.19 26.61
CA ASP A 29 48.13 -25.41 27.95
C ASP A 29 48.97 -26.70 27.96
N PHE A 30 50.21 -26.61 28.41
CA PHE A 30 51.08 -27.74 28.68
C PHE A 30 51.22 -27.95 30.18
N PHE A 31 51.25 -29.20 30.60
CA PHE A 31 51.49 -29.59 31.97
C PHE A 31 52.55 -30.67 32.01
N ALA A 32 53.52 -30.49 32.89
CA ALA A 32 54.54 -31.47 33.14
C ALA A 32 54.85 -31.57 34.63
N TYR A 33 54.59 -32.75 35.20
CA TYR A 33 54.59 -32.94 36.63
C TYR A 33 54.78 -34.41 37.01
N GLY A 34 55.03 -34.64 38.29
CA GLY A 34 55.10 -35.99 38.88
C GLY A 34 56.46 -36.67 38.73
N GLY A 35 57.50 -35.96 38.27
CA GLY A 35 58.81 -36.54 38.04
C GLY A 35 59.49 -37.09 39.31
N SER A 36 60.26 -38.16 39.11
CA SER A 36 60.97 -38.88 40.17
C SER A 36 62.43 -38.45 40.34
N THR A 37 63.03 -38.69 41.51
CA THR A 37 64.50 -38.60 41.67
C THR A 37 65.21 -39.73 40.93
N PHE A 38 66.20 -39.42 40.10
CA PHE A 38 67.07 -40.43 39.49
C PHE A 38 68.25 -40.76 40.42
N GLN A 39 68.64 -42.04 40.51
CA GLN A 39 69.82 -42.47 41.27
C GLN A 39 70.85 -43.04 40.28
N GLY A 40 71.88 -42.25 39.98
CA GLY A 40 73.00 -42.69 39.14
C GLY A 40 73.93 -43.69 39.85
N SER A 41 74.81 -44.34 39.09
CA SER A 41 75.79 -45.34 39.58
C SER A 41 76.89 -44.77 40.50
N ASN A 42 76.87 -43.47 40.77
CA ASN A 42 77.80 -42.71 41.60
C ASN A 42 77.17 -42.13 42.89
N ASN A 43 75.98 -42.60 43.30
CA ASN A 43 75.30 -42.20 44.55
C ASN A 43 74.97 -40.70 44.70
N PHE A 44 75.03 -39.91 43.62
CA PHE A 44 74.40 -38.60 43.57
C PHE A 44 72.89 -38.78 43.36
N ILE A 45 72.09 -38.22 44.27
CA ILE A 45 70.62 -38.16 44.17
C ILE A 45 70.29 -36.71 43.86
N THR A 46 69.90 -36.41 42.63
CA THR A 46 69.25 -35.13 42.29
C THR A 46 67.85 -35.43 41.75
N PRO A 47 66.85 -34.57 42.03
CA PRO A 47 65.61 -34.60 41.28
C PRO A 47 65.93 -34.46 39.79
N GLN A 48 65.41 -35.37 38.94
CA GLN A 48 65.64 -35.32 37.50
C GLN A 48 64.28 -35.40 36.80
N PRO A 49 63.80 -34.30 36.18
CA PRO A 49 62.61 -34.37 35.35
C PRO A 49 62.85 -35.25 34.11
N GLY A 50 61.76 -35.77 33.54
CA GLY A 50 61.73 -36.34 32.19
C GLY A 50 62.14 -35.33 31.11
N ASP A 51 62.18 -35.75 29.84
CA ASP A 51 62.57 -34.83 28.76
C ASP A 51 61.48 -33.77 28.50
N GLY A 52 60.37 -34.12 27.84
CA GLY A 52 59.33 -33.15 27.52
C GLY A 52 58.50 -33.47 26.29
N ILE A 53 58.08 -32.42 25.58
CA ILE A 53 57.26 -32.51 24.37
C ILE A 53 57.88 -31.75 23.19
N SER A 54 57.61 -32.21 21.97
CA SER A 54 57.81 -31.42 20.77
C SER A 54 56.46 -31.09 20.13
N PHE A 55 56.22 -29.82 19.86
CA PHE A 55 55.28 -29.42 18.81
C PHE A 55 56.02 -29.49 17.48
N PHE A 56 55.37 -29.99 16.43
CA PHE A 56 56.00 -30.04 15.12
C PHE A 56 55.07 -29.63 13.98
N LEU A 57 55.69 -29.11 12.92
CA LEU A 57 55.12 -28.96 11.59
C LEU A 57 55.77 -29.99 10.67
N ILE A 58 54.95 -30.66 9.85
CA ILE A 58 55.41 -31.52 8.76
C ILE A 58 54.88 -31.02 7.42
N ASP A 59 55.52 -31.41 6.33
CA ASP A 59 54.99 -31.25 4.97
C ASP A 59 53.58 -31.86 4.88
N GLY A 60 52.62 -31.10 4.35
CA GLY A 60 51.21 -31.50 4.27
C GLY A 60 50.96 -32.75 3.42
N THR A 61 51.91 -33.16 2.59
CA THR A 61 51.85 -34.41 1.81
C THR A 61 52.31 -35.63 2.61
N ALA A 62 53.05 -35.44 3.70
CA ALA A 62 53.52 -36.53 4.56
C ALA A 62 52.41 -37.07 5.46
N SER A 63 52.48 -38.35 5.79
CA SER A 63 51.54 -39.05 6.67
C SER A 63 52.30 -40.05 7.57
N PRO A 64 53.12 -39.56 8.52
CA PRO A 64 53.87 -40.44 9.42
C PRO A 64 52.92 -41.24 10.32
N THR A 65 53.25 -42.52 10.53
CA THR A 65 52.47 -43.42 11.41
C THR A 65 53.06 -43.57 12.80
N ALA A 66 54.22 -42.95 13.06
CA ALA A 66 54.91 -42.97 14.34
C ALA A 66 55.76 -41.70 14.53
N ALA A 67 56.12 -41.42 15.78
CA ALA A 67 57.11 -40.39 16.13
C ALA A 67 58.51 -40.76 15.61
N GLY A 68 59.40 -39.75 15.58
CA GLY A 68 60.84 -39.93 15.39
C GLY A 68 61.55 -40.52 16.61
N GLY A 69 62.81 -40.14 16.82
CA GLY A 69 63.66 -40.66 17.89
C GLY A 69 63.10 -40.50 19.30
N PHE A 70 63.29 -41.53 20.12
CA PHE A 70 62.95 -41.55 21.55
C PHE A 70 63.91 -40.66 22.38
N GLY A 71 63.56 -40.38 23.63
CA GLY A 71 64.42 -39.69 24.58
C GLY A 71 64.57 -38.21 24.22
N GLY A 72 65.82 -37.75 24.21
CA GLY A 72 66.15 -36.37 23.93
C GLY A 72 65.78 -35.88 22.54
N SER A 73 65.40 -36.76 21.61
CA SER A 73 64.89 -36.36 20.30
C SER A 73 63.41 -35.93 20.32
N LEU A 74 62.74 -36.08 21.47
CA LEU A 74 61.36 -35.69 21.75
C LEU A 74 60.35 -36.16 20.68
N GLY A 75 60.65 -37.27 20.00
CA GLY A 75 59.84 -37.80 18.92
C GLY A 75 59.82 -36.96 17.64
N TYR A 76 60.69 -35.96 17.50
CA TYR A 76 60.82 -35.15 16.28
C TYR A 76 62.13 -35.42 15.53
N ALA A 77 63.28 -35.36 16.23
CA ALA A 77 64.59 -35.52 15.61
C ALA A 77 65.01 -37.00 15.52
N ASN A 78 66.12 -37.28 14.87
CA ASN A 78 66.73 -38.61 14.85
C ASN A 78 67.41 -38.95 16.18
N PHE A 79 67.53 -40.24 16.48
CA PHE A 79 68.25 -40.75 17.66
C PHE A 79 69.16 -41.89 17.22
N ASN A 80 70.48 -41.72 17.38
CA ASN A 80 71.48 -42.69 16.93
C ASN A 80 72.67 -42.74 17.90
N THR A 81 72.74 -43.78 18.72
CA THR A 81 73.86 -44.01 19.64
C THR A 81 74.47 -45.39 19.41
N PRO A 82 75.74 -45.63 19.79
CA PRO A 82 76.31 -46.98 19.76
C PRO A 82 75.59 -48.00 20.65
N ALA A 83 74.80 -47.53 21.63
CA ALA A 83 74.15 -48.37 22.65
C ALA A 83 72.70 -48.78 22.30
N PHE A 84 72.06 -48.12 21.32
CA PHE A 84 70.65 -48.35 20.97
C PHE A 84 70.43 -48.33 19.44
N PRO A 85 69.41 -49.04 18.93
CA PRO A 85 69.08 -49.00 17.50
C PRO A 85 68.78 -47.57 17.00
N SER A 86 69.37 -47.21 15.85
CA SER A 86 69.14 -45.92 15.21
C SER A 86 67.67 -45.76 14.83
N THR A 87 67.04 -44.70 15.32
CA THR A 87 65.66 -44.31 14.99
C THR A 87 65.68 -43.05 14.14
N PRO A 88 65.14 -43.08 12.91
CA PRO A 88 65.00 -41.90 12.07
C PRO A 88 64.17 -40.81 12.76
N GLY A 89 64.39 -39.55 12.38
CA GLY A 89 63.49 -38.47 12.79
C GLY A 89 62.13 -38.55 12.08
N LEU A 90 61.21 -37.67 12.49
CA LEU A 90 59.84 -37.65 12.01
C LEU A 90 59.74 -37.40 10.51
N VAL A 91 59.12 -38.34 9.79
CA VAL A 91 58.94 -38.25 8.32
C VAL A 91 58.14 -37.00 7.96
N GLY A 92 58.67 -36.20 7.04
CA GLY A 92 58.11 -34.93 6.60
C GLY A 92 58.41 -33.76 7.53
N GLY A 93 59.20 -33.94 8.60
CA GLY A 93 59.53 -32.90 9.57
C GLY A 93 60.01 -31.61 8.92
N TYR A 94 59.32 -30.50 9.17
CA TYR A 94 59.71 -29.17 8.73
C TYR A 94 60.25 -28.34 9.89
N LEU A 95 59.53 -28.25 11.01
CA LEU A 95 59.94 -27.51 12.20
C LEU A 95 59.57 -28.31 13.45
N GLY A 96 60.50 -28.43 14.40
CA GLY A 96 60.26 -28.98 15.73
C GLY A 96 60.54 -27.95 16.80
N ILE A 97 59.58 -27.75 17.71
CA ILE A 97 59.66 -26.85 18.86
C ILE A 97 59.57 -27.72 20.11
N GLY A 98 60.72 -27.99 20.73
CA GLY A 98 60.83 -28.78 21.94
C GLY A 98 60.67 -27.92 23.19
N LEU A 99 59.70 -28.25 24.04
CA LEU A 99 59.60 -27.79 25.42
C LEU A 99 60.28 -28.89 26.26
N ASP A 100 61.50 -28.62 26.69
CA ASP A 100 62.43 -29.64 27.17
C ASP A 100 62.95 -29.30 28.57
N GLU A 101 62.49 -30.06 29.55
CA GLU A 101 62.87 -29.95 30.96
C GLU A 101 64.29 -30.44 31.19
N PHE A 102 64.65 -31.59 30.59
CA PHE A 102 65.99 -32.16 30.75
C PHE A 102 67.04 -31.51 29.84
N GLY A 103 66.62 -30.92 28.73
CA GLY A 103 67.46 -30.08 27.87
C GLY A 103 68.26 -30.81 26.81
N SER A 104 68.07 -32.11 26.66
CA SER A 104 68.80 -32.94 25.71
C SER A 104 68.38 -32.72 24.26
N PHE A 105 67.24 -32.07 23.99
CA PHE A 105 66.74 -31.72 22.66
C PHE A 105 67.62 -30.70 21.95
N SER A 106 68.44 -29.90 22.63
CA SER A 106 69.39 -28.98 21.99
C SER A 106 70.74 -29.60 21.61
N ASP A 107 71.03 -30.80 22.12
CA ASP A 107 72.37 -31.38 22.01
C ASP A 107 72.74 -31.79 20.57
N ASN A 108 74.03 -31.82 20.26
CA ASN A 108 74.56 -32.22 18.96
C ASN A 108 74.98 -33.70 18.92
N THR A 109 74.49 -34.48 19.87
CA THR A 109 74.77 -35.90 20.01
C THR A 109 73.63 -36.74 19.43
N GLU A 110 73.80 -38.07 19.47
CA GLU A 110 72.76 -39.03 19.06
C GLU A 110 72.31 -38.85 17.59
N GLY A 111 73.25 -38.49 16.72
CA GLY A 111 73.03 -38.27 15.29
C GLY A 111 72.44 -36.90 14.93
N ARG A 112 72.13 -36.05 15.90
CA ARG A 112 71.57 -34.71 15.69
C ARG A 112 72.70 -33.71 15.40
N SER A 113 72.42 -32.68 14.61
CA SER A 113 73.37 -31.59 14.37
C SER A 113 73.00 -30.37 15.23
N GLY A 114 74.01 -29.68 15.77
CA GLY A 114 73.80 -28.53 16.65
C GLY A 114 75.09 -27.77 16.99
N PRO A 115 74.99 -26.61 17.67
CA PRO A 115 76.14 -25.77 17.94
C PRO A 115 77.16 -26.53 18.80
N ALA A 116 78.44 -26.25 18.57
CA ALA A 116 79.49 -26.75 19.46
C ALA A 116 79.24 -26.22 20.90
N PRO A 117 79.65 -26.98 21.93
CA PRO A 117 79.80 -26.50 23.30
C PRO A 117 80.32 -25.05 23.35
N GLN A 118 79.58 -24.13 23.98
CA GLN A 118 80.01 -22.73 24.09
C GLN A 118 81.03 -22.59 25.23
N PRO A 119 82.20 -21.96 25.00
CA PRO A 119 83.14 -21.65 26.07
C PRO A 119 82.61 -20.48 26.93
N ILE A 120 82.63 -20.64 28.25
CA ILE A 120 82.28 -19.57 29.20
C ILE A 120 83.54 -18.75 29.49
N PRO A 121 83.48 -17.40 29.60
CA PRO A 121 84.61 -16.62 30.10
C PRO A 121 84.97 -17.08 31.53
N PRO A 122 86.23 -17.46 31.82
CA PRO A 122 86.60 -17.90 33.16
C PRO A 122 86.54 -16.73 34.16
N LEU A 123 86.08 -17.01 35.38
CA LEU A 123 86.34 -16.13 36.52
C LEU A 123 87.86 -16.17 36.85
N PRO A 124 88.45 -15.12 37.45
CA PRO A 124 89.86 -15.13 37.81
C PRO A 124 90.18 -16.29 38.78
N GLY A 125 90.87 -17.33 38.29
CA GLY A 125 91.32 -18.47 39.09
C GLY A 125 90.72 -19.83 38.71
N ASP A 126 89.68 -19.88 37.86
CA ASP A 126 89.06 -21.15 37.43
C ASP A 126 89.57 -21.64 36.06
N PRO A 127 89.67 -22.97 35.84
CA PRO A 127 89.95 -23.53 34.52
C PRO A 127 88.79 -23.25 33.55
N PRO A 128 89.05 -23.10 32.24
CA PRO A 128 88.00 -22.94 31.25
C PRO A 128 87.11 -24.19 31.20
N VAL A 129 85.82 -24.01 31.50
CA VAL A 129 84.76 -25.02 31.38
C VAL A 129 83.93 -24.75 30.12
N SER A 130 83.60 -25.82 29.40
CA SER A 130 82.77 -25.78 28.20
C SER A 130 81.36 -26.28 28.54
N LEU A 131 80.34 -25.57 28.08
CA LEU A 131 78.95 -25.98 28.27
C LEU A 131 78.64 -27.26 27.52
N SER A 132 78.07 -28.25 28.18
CA SER A 132 77.45 -29.39 27.50
C SER A 132 76.38 -28.87 26.50
N GLY A 133 76.07 -29.61 25.45
CA GLY A 133 75.07 -29.21 24.45
C GLY A 133 73.63 -29.19 24.98
N TYR A 134 73.43 -29.51 26.26
CA TYR A 134 72.14 -29.57 26.91
C TYR A 134 71.70 -28.21 27.43
N ARG A 135 70.40 -27.93 27.29
CA ARG A 135 69.78 -26.66 27.70
C ARG A 135 68.48 -26.97 28.44
N PRO A 136 68.56 -27.30 29.73
CA PRO A 136 67.37 -27.74 30.45
C PRO A 136 66.47 -26.54 30.78
N ASP A 137 65.21 -26.84 31.06
CA ASP A 137 64.13 -25.84 31.14
C ASP A 137 64.08 -24.87 29.97
N SER A 138 64.20 -25.39 28.74
CA SER A 138 64.28 -24.55 27.55
C SER A 138 63.24 -24.87 26.50
N ILE A 139 62.96 -23.85 25.70
CA ILE A 139 62.31 -24.01 24.40
C ILE A 139 63.42 -24.07 23.37
N THR A 140 63.51 -25.18 22.63
CA THR A 140 64.53 -25.42 21.62
C THR A 140 63.89 -25.68 20.26
N LEU A 141 64.42 -25.05 19.21
CA LEU A 141 63.94 -25.20 17.84
C LEU A 141 64.90 -26.05 17.01
N ARG A 142 64.33 -27.00 16.28
CA ARG A 142 65.03 -27.82 15.28
C ARG A 142 64.39 -27.69 13.90
N GLY A 143 65.25 -27.74 12.90
CA GLY A 143 64.90 -27.56 11.50
C GLY A 143 64.34 -28.80 10.81
N ASN A 144 64.32 -28.73 9.49
CA ASN A 144 63.64 -29.72 8.65
C ASN A 144 64.45 -31.04 8.46
N GLN A 145 63.75 -32.07 8.01
CA GLN A 145 64.29 -33.40 7.74
C GLN A 145 65.40 -33.39 6.68
N ALA A 146 65.26 -32.59 5.61
CA ALA A 146 66.24 -32.51 4.53
C ALA A 146 67.59 -31.93 5.01
N GLY A 147 67.56 -31.05 6.01
CA GLY A 147 68.71 -30.50 6.71
C GLY A 147 69.17 -31.34 7.90
N GLY A 148 68.61 -32.54 8.11
CA GLY A 148 68.99 -33.43 9.21
C GLY A 148 68.60 -32.91 10.60
N TYR A 149 67.47 -32.18 10.72
CA TYR A 149 66.93 -31.68 11.99
C TYR A 149 67.89 -30.76 12.76
N ALA A 150 68.60 -29.89 12.04
CA ALA A 150 69.60 -28.98 12.59
C ALA A 150 69.03 -28.09 13.71
N PHE A 151 69.79 -27.90 14.79
CA PHE A 151 69.48 -26.89 15.80
C PHE A 151 69.38 -25.49 15.15
N LEU A 152 68.31 -24.77 15.44
CA LEU A 152 68.10 -23.40 14.95
C LEU A 152 68.41 -22.38 16.04
N THR A 153 67.72 -22.48 17.19
CA THR A 153 67.87 -21.56 18.33
C THR A 153 67.25 -22.18 19.58
N ASN A 154 67.48 -21.56 20.73
CA ASN A 154 66.80 -21.90 21.98
C ASN A 154 66.57 -20.65 22.84
N ALA A 155 65.68 -20.77 23.82
CA ALA A 155 65.53 -19.81 24.91
C ALA A 155 65.27 -20.56 26.22
N ILE A 156 65.88 -20.11 27.32
CA ILE A 156 65.61 -20.63 28.66
C ILE A 156 64.28 -20.07 29.16
N SER A 157 63.43 -20.93 29.72
CA SER A 157 62.18 -20.51 30.38
C SER A 157 62.51 -19.83 31.72
N PRO A 158 62.13 -18.56 31.95
CA PRO A 158 62.42 -17.85 33.20
C PRO A 158 61.82 -18.49 34.46
N ILE A 159 60.82 -19.35 34.28
CA ILE A 159 60.03 -19.97 35.35
C ILE A 159 60.06 -21.51 35.26
N GLY A 160 61.00 -22.08 34.51
CA GLY A 160 61.03 -23.52 34.25
C GLY A 160 59.96 -23.97 33.25
N ILE A 161 60.12 -25.15 32.65
CA ILE A 161 59.11 -25.74 31.76
C ILE A 161 57.93 -26.33 32.57
N ASP A 162 58.16 -26.68 33.83
CA ASP A 162 57.18 -27.23 34.78
C ASP A 162 56.68 -26.24 35.85
N ASN A 163 56.98 -24.94 35.72
CA ASN A 163 56.54 -23.91 36.68
C ASN A 163 57.15 -23.89 38.06
N THR A 164 58.34 -24.45 38.14
CA THR A 164 59.22 -24.26 39.28
C THR A 164 60.42 -23.41 38.84
N PRO A 165 60.72 -22.30 39.55
CA PRO A 165 61.91 -21.51 39.26
C PRO A 165 63.17 -22.38 39.41
N ALA A 166 63.85 -22.65 38.30
CA ALA A 166 65.13 -23.35 38.30
C ALA A 166 66.28 -22.34 38.47
N THR A 167 67.24 -22.68 39.32
CA THR A 167 68.52 -21.96 39.35
C THR A 167 69.51 -22.76 38.51
N ILE A 168 69.90 -22.23 37.36
CA ILE A 168 70.71 -22.98 36.40
C ILE A 168 72.17 -22.53 36.48
N ASP A 169 73.05 -23.38 37.02
CA ASP A 169 74.49 -23.17 36.92
C ASP A 169 75.11 -24.02 35.80
N PHE A 170 75.29 -23.35 34.67
CA PHE A 170 75.88 -23.94 33.49
C PHE A 170 77.39 -24.28 33.63
N ARG A 171 78.06 -23.88 34.72
CA ARG A 171 79.51 -24.08 34.94
C ARG A 171 79.90 -25.41 35.60
N ASP A 172 78.95 -26.17 36.15
CA ASP A 172 79.23 -27.41 36.88
C ASP A 172 79.38 -28.62 35.93
N PRO A 173 80.56 -29.29 35.86
CA PRO A 173 80.75 -30.48 35.04
C PRO A 173 79.93 -31.71 35.49
N ALA A 174 79.39 -31.71 36.71
CA ALA A 174 78.49 -32.74 37.22
C ALA A 174 77.00 -32.46 36.92
N PHE A 175 76.69 -31.40 36.15
CA PHE A 175 75.34 -31.15 35.65
C PHE A 175 74.33 -30.94 36.80
N ASN A 176 74.50 -29.84 37.55
CA ASN A 176 73.67 -29.54 38.72
C ASN A 176 72.45 -28.68 38.33
N PHE A 177 71.32 -29.34 38.04
CA PHE A 177 70.01 -28.70 37.96
C PHE A 177 69.27 -28.90 39.29
N ASP A 178 69.17 -27.85 40.11
CA ASP A 178 68.20 -27.78 41.20
C ASP A 178 66.84 -27.35 40.62
N ASN A 179 66.19 -28.24 39.85
CA ASN A 179 64.80 -28.10 39.44
C ASN A 179 63.95 -29.16 40.15
N PRO A 180 63.38 -28.86 41.33
CA PRO A 180 62.52 -29.81 42.03
C PRO A 180 61.22 -29.97 41.23
N PRO A 181 60.92 -31.18 40.70
CA PRO A 181 59.74 -31.37 39.88
C PRO A 181 58.51 -31.10 40.73
N THR A 182 57.56 -30.35 40.17
CA THR A 182 56.26 -30.20 40.82
C THR A 182 55.47 -31.51 40.75
N THR A 183 54.84 -31.91 41.86
CA THR A 183 53.84 -32.99 41.88
C THR A 183 52.42 -32.46 41.75
N ASN A 184 52.24 -31.14 41.79
CA ASN A 184 50.96 -30.48 41.64
C ASN A 184 50.71 -30.17 40.17
N ARG A 185 49.75 -30.89 39.58
CA ARG A 185 49.29 -30.72 38.21
C ARG A 185 48.94 -29.26 37.88
N GLU A 186 48.16 -28.58 38.72
CA GLU A 186 47.73 -27.20 38.41
C GLU A 186 48.88 -26.20 38.52
N ALA A 187 49.81 -26.43 39.46
CA ALA A 187 51.01 -25.60 39.56
C ALA A 187 51.87 -25.74 38.30
N ALA A 188 51.91 -26.93 37.68
CA ALA A 188 52.71 -27.24 36.49
C ALA A 188 52.23 -26.62 35.17
N LYS A 189 51.12 -25.87 35.19
CA LYS A 189 50.52 -25.32 33.98
C LYS A 189 51.46 -24.31 33.31
N ARG A 190 51.59 -24.44 32.00
CA ARG A 190 52.15 -23.46 31.06
C ARG A 190 51.11 -23.15 30.02
N SER A 191 50.92 -21.87 29.69
CA SER A 191 50.21 -21.51 28.47
C SER A 191 51.23 -21.04 27.44
N ILE A 192 51.17 -21.61 26.24
CA ILE A 192 52.13 -21.39 25.17
C ILE A 192 51.39 -20.84 23.96
N GLN A 193 51.98 -19.85 23.30
CA GLN A 193 51.57 -19.41 21.97
C GLN A 193 52.70 -19.60 20.97
N ILE A 194 52.40 -20.26 19.86
CA ILE A 194 53.29 -20.37 18.69
C ILE A 194 52.63 -19.62 17.55
N THR A 195 53.32 -18.65 16.96
CA THR A 195 52.82 -17.90 15.81
C THR A 195 53.82 -17.98 14.66
N LEU A 196 53.38 -18.48 13.51
CA LEU A 196 54.07 -18.42 12.23
C LEU A 196 53.32 -17.46 11.30
N ALA A 197 53.91 -16.31 11.01
CA ALA A 197 53.28 -15.29 10.19
C ALA A 197 53.17 -15.71 8.71
N PRO A 198 52.11 -15.28 7.99
CA PRO A 198 51.92 -15.52 6.57
C PRO A 198 53.12 -15.02 5.74
N PRO A 199 53.43 -15.67 4.59
CA PRO A 199 54.43 -15.18 3.63
C PRO A 199 54.12 -13.79 3.07
N THR A 200 52.85 -13.39 3.06
CA THR A 200 52.31 -12.12 2.57
C THR A 200 52.26 -11.02 3.62
N SER A 201 52.50 -11.35 4.90
CA SER A 201 52.40 -10.40 6.00
C SER A 201 53.54 -9.36 5.97
N ALA A 202 53.41 -8.29 6.77
CA ALA A 202 54.45 -7.26 6.91
C ALA A 202 55.78 -7.81 7.47
N THR A 203 55.75 -8.96 8.16
CA THR A 203 56.92 -9.71 8.62
C THR A 203 56.85 -11.15 8.08
N PRO A 204 57.19 -11.37 6.80
CA PRO A 204 56.99 -12.64 6.13
C PRO A 204 57.63 -13.81 6.88
N ASN A 205 56.86 -14.88 7.12
CA ASN A 205 57.37 -16.13 7.70
C ASN A 205 58.00 -15.98 9.09
N ARG A 206 57.71 -14.90 9.81
CA ARG A 206 58.24 -14.68 11.16
C ARG A 206 57.66 -15.72 12.11
N LEU A 207 58.53 -16.41 12.87
CA LEU A 207 58.13 -17.39 13.87
C LEU A 207 58.39 -16.83 15.26
N THR A 208 57.36 -16.82 16.11
CA THR A 208 57.48 -16.49 17.54
C THR A 208 56.97 -17.62 18.43
N VAL A 209 57.64 -17.82 19.57
CA VAL A 209 57.19 -18.72 20.63
C VAL A 209 57.18 -17.96 21.94
N ALA A 210 55.99 -17.84 22.53
CA ALA A 210 55.75 -17.09 23.75
C ALA A 210 55.16 -17.96 24.86
N LEU A 211 55.54 -17.66 26.11
CA LEU A 211 54.94 -18.21 27.32
C LEU A 211 54.15 -17.11 28.02
N ASP A 212 52.93 -17.40 28.44
CA ASP A 212 52.18 -16.52 29.35
C ASP A 212 52.76 -16.69 30.76
N LEU A 213 53.59 -15.73 31.18
CA LEU A 213 54.35 -15.82 32.43
C LEU A 213 53.50 -15.43 33.66
N ASN A 214 52.36 -14.77 33.45
CA ASN A 214 51.51 -14.22 34.52
C ASN A 214 50.10 -14.86 34.54
N ASN A 215 49.82 -15.79 33.61
CA ASN A 215 48.56 -16.51 33.44
C ASN A 215 47.34 -15.59 33.20
N ASN A 216 47.52 -14.45 32.52
CA ASN A 216 46.41 -13.53 32.19
C ASN A 216 45.74 -13.83 30.84
N GLY A 217 46.25 -14.81 30.07
CA GLY A 217 45.77 -15.19 28.75
C GLY A 217 46.33 -14.34 27.60
N SER A 218 47.23 -13.40 27.88
CA SER A 218 47.98 -12.60 26.91
C SER A 218 49.38 -13.18 26.70
N PHE A 219 49.98 -12.89 25.53
CA PHE A 219 51.32 -13.36 25.14
C PHE A 219 52.19 -12.22 24.60
N THR A 220 51.79 -10.98 24.88
CA THR A 220 52.38 -9.77 24.29
C THR A 220 53.18 -8.94 25.28
N GLU A 221 53.22 -9.32 26.56
CA GLU A 221 53.93 -8.55 27.57
C GLU A 221 55.46 -8.68 27.39
N PRO A 222 56.25 -7.67 27.79
CA PRO A 222 57.70 -7.74 27.72
C PRO A 222 58.25 -8.96 28.47
N GLY A 223 59.03 -9.80 27.77
CA GLY A 223 59.64 -11.01 28.32
C GLY A 223 58.86 -12.30 28.11
N GLU A 224 57.62 -12.24 27.61
CA GLU A 224 56.81 -13.44 27.29
C GLU A 224 57.23 -14.09 25.97
N ASN A 225 57.62 -13.30 24.97
CA ASN A 225 58.13 -13.81 23.70
C ASN A 225 59.59 -14.25 23.83
N LEU A 226 59.80 -15.55 24.01
CA LEU A 226 61.13 -16.12 24.28
C LEU A 226 61.93 -16.39 23.01
N ILE A 227 61.25 -16.71 21.90
CA ILE A 227 61.89 -16.96 20.60
C ILE A 227 61.27 -16.07 19.54
N ASP A 228 62.12 -15.42 18.75
CA ASP A 228 61.74 -14.59 17.61
C ASP A 228 62.71 -14.85 16.45
N ILE A 229 62.26 -15.59 15.44
CA ILE A 229 62.98 -15.79 14.19
C ILE A 229 62.35 -14.84 13.16
N PRO A 230 63.06 -13.78 12.71
CA PRO A 230 62.50 -12.78 11.81
C PRO A 230 61.94 -13.33 10.50
N ASN A 231 62.55 -14.40 9.98
CA ASN A 231 62.06 -15.13 8.81
C ASN A 231 62.50 -16.59 8.88
N LEU A 232 61.55 -17.49 9.16
CA LEU A 232 61.81 -18.92 9.30
C LEU A 232 62.28 -19.55 7.98
N ALA A 233 61.79 -19.08 6.83
CA ALA A 233 62.16 -19.65 5.54
C ALA A 233 63.64 -19.45 5.22
N THR A 234 64.23 -18.34 5.66
CA THR A 234 65.67 -18.09 5.55
C THR A 234 66.47 -18.95 6.53
N ALA A 235 65.95 -19.17 7.74
CA ALA A 235 66.64 -19.94 8.79
C ALA A 235 66.56 -21.47 8.59
N ASN A 236 65.48 -21.96 7.96
CA ASN A 236 65.12 -23.37 7.95
C ASN A 236 64.67 -23.89 6.56
N GLY A 237 64.96 -23.15 5.49
CA GLY A 237 64.52 -23.48 4.13
C GLY A 237 63.04 -23.16 3.88
N ALA A 238 62.61 -23.27 2.61
CA ALA A 238 61.28 -22.86 2.17
C ALA A 238 60.15 -23.51 2.99
N ILE A 239 59.15 -22.72 3.36
CA ILE A 239 57.95 -23.22 4.06
C ILE A 239 57.15 -24.13 3.11
N PRO A 240 56.74 -25.33 3.54
CA PRO A 240 55.86 -26.20 2.76
C PRO A 240 54.56 -25.48 2.39
N ALA A 241 54.11 -25.63 1.14
CA ALA A 241 52.89 -24.97 0.65
C ALA A 241 51.68 -25.28 1.55
N ASN A 242 51.57 -26.53 1.99
CA ASN A 242 50.68 -26.96 3.07
C ASN A 242 51.51 -27.65 4.16
N PHE A 243 51.09 -27.52 5.41
CA PHE A 243 51.65 -28.28 6.53
C PHE A 243 50.56 -29.04 7.28
N LYS A 244 50.94 -30.12 7.94
CA LYS A 244 50.17 -30.71 9.05
C LYS A 244 50.93 -30.41 10.35
N PHE A 245 50.26 -30.49 11.48
CA PHE A 245 50.89 -30.27 12.77
C PHE A 245 50.60 -31.42 13.74
N GLY A 246 51.41 -31.53 14.78
CA GLY A 246 51.19 -32.52 15.81
C GLY A 246 52.07 -32.30 17.03
N PHE A 247 51.98 -33.24 17.96
CA PHE A 247 52.79 -33.27 19.16
C PHE A 247 53.41 -34.65 19.35
N ALA A 248 54.67 -34.67 19.76
CA ALA A 248 55.32 -35.86 20.27
C ALA A 248 55.84 -35.59 21.68
N SER A 249 56.10 -36.65 22.43
CA SER A 249 56.53 -36.56 23.82
C SER A 249 57.41 -37.73 24.18
N SER A 250 58.33 -37.51 25.10
CA SER A 250 59.23 -38.53 25.62
C SER A 250 59.55 -38.23 27.08
N THR A 251 59.55 -39.25 27.93
CA THR A 251 60.07 -39.12 29.30
C THR A 251 61.54 -39.50 29.41
N GLY A 252 62.14 -40.05 28.34
CA GLY A 252 63.49 -40.59 28.40
C GLY A 252 63.60 -41.72 29.42
N VAL A 253 64.71 -41.77 30.16
CA VAL A 253 64.91 -42.74 31.25
C VAL A 253 64.26 -42.30 32.57
N ALA A 254 63.78 -41.06 32.65
CA ALA A 254 63.07 -40.51 33.81
C ALA A 254 61.54 -40.61 33.62
N THR A 255 60.77 -40.06 34.55
CA THR A 255 59.30 -40.15 34.62
C THR A 255 58.73 -38.74 34.60
N ASN A 256 57.66 -38.48 33.83
CA ASN A 256 56.88 -37.24 33.88
C ASN A 256 55.49 -37.51 33.26
N PHE A 257 54.43 -36.92 33.81
CA PHE A 257 53.16 -36.76 33.10
C PHE A 257 53.29 -35.61 32.11
N HIS A 258 53.12 -35.84 30.81
CA HIS A 258 52.98 -34.78 29.83
C HIS A 258 51.53 -34.66 29.38
N GLU A 259 50.88 -33.53 29.63
CA GLU A 259 49.51 -33.26 29.21
C GLU A 259 49.39 -32.00 28.35
N ILE A 260 48.47 -32.03 27.39
CA ILE A 260 48.09 -30.87 26.59
C ILE A 260 46.59 -30.65 26.80
N ARG A 261 46.19 -29.41 27.09
CA ARG A 261 44.78 -29.01 27.17
C ARG A 261 44.56 -27.69 26.44
N ASN A 262 43.29 -27.34 26.23
CA ASN A 262 42.89 -26.06 25.66
C ASN A 262 43.63 -25.72 24.36
N LEU A 263 43.94 -26.74 23.55
CA LEU A 263 44.57 -26.56 22.25
C LEU A 263 43.59 -25.82 21.33
N LYS A 264 44.02 -24.66 20.87
CA LYS A 264 43.33 -23.84 19.88
C LYS A 264 44.31 -23.54 18.76
N VAL A 265 43.88 -23.81 17.52
CA VAL A 265 44.68 -23.61 16.32
C VAL A 265 43.89 -22.77 15.35
N GLU A 266 44.50 -21.69 14.86
CA GLU A 266 43.86 -20.67 14.04
C GLU A 266 44.85 -20.23 12.95
N THR A 267 44.33 -19.62 11.88
CA THR A 267 45.17 -18.86 10.94
C THR A 267 45.52 -17.49 11.54
N VAL A 268 46.61 -16.89 11.09
CA VAL A 268 46.99 -15.53 11.53
C VAL A 268 46.16 -14.49 10.79
N ASP A 269 45.97 -14.68 9.49
CA ASP A 269 45.06 -13.88 8.70
C ASP A 269 43.62 -14.38 8.88
N ALA A 270 42.68 -13.45 9.01
CA ALA A 270 41.25 -13.78 9.06
C ALA A 270 40.84 -14.44 7.75
N PHE A 271 40.08 -15.53 7.83
CA PHE A 271 39.69 -16.28 6.64
C PHE A 271 38.92 -15.41 5.63
N PRO A 272 39.11 -15.61 4.32
CA PRO A 272 38.28 -14.95 3.32
C PRO A 272 36.81 -15.35 3.51
N ALA A 273 35.90 -14.38 3.37
CA ALA A 273 34.45 -14.54 3.56
C ALA A 273 33.75 -15.49 2.55
N ASN A 274 34.49 -16.07 1.61
CA ASN A 274 33.97 -16.90 0.54
C ASN A 274 34.45 -18.35 0.72
N GLN A 275 33.78 -19.14 1.56
CA GLN A 275 34.12 -20.54 1.82
C GLN A 275 32.94 -21.48 1.53
N ALA A 276 33.20 -22.79 1.48
CA ALA A 276 32.15 -23.80 1.54
C ALA A 276 31.64 -23.92 2.98
N ASP A 277 30.40 -24.39 3.18
CA ASP A 277 29.82 -24.67 4.51
C ASP A 277 28.87 -25.86 4.34
N VAL A 278 29.32 -27.06 4.68
CA VAL A 278 28.65 -28.33 4.38
C VAL A 278 27.83 -28.80 5.58
N VAL A 279 26.56 -28.42 5.59
CA VAL A 279 25.63 -28.81 6.65
C VAL A 279 25.00 -30.17 6.34
N THR A 280 24.99 -31.08 7.30
CA THR A 280 24.23 -32.33 7.22
C THR A 280 23.07 -32.32 8.21
N ILE A 281 21.86 -32.60 7.71
CA ILE A 281 20.64 -32.69 8.51
C ILE A 281 20.11 -34.11 8.43
N LYS A 282 19.79 -34.70 9.58
CA LYS A 282 19.17 -36.02 9.66
C LYS A 282 17.76 -35.92 10.23
N SER A 283 16.83 -36.61 9.58
CA SER A 283 15.44 -36.75 10.02
C SER A 283 15.01 -38.23 10.00
N GLY A 284 13.95 -38.52 10.73
CA GLY A 284 13.47 -39.88 10.99
C GLY A 284 12.46 -39.87 12.14
N PRO A 285 11.77 -41.00 12.37
CA PRO A 285 10.69 -41.09 13.35
C PRO A 285 11.22 -41.02 14.78
N GLN A 286 10.51 -40.31 15.66
CA GLN A 286 10.87 -40.24 17.10
C GLN A 286 10.36 -41.44 17.89
N PHE A 287 9.33 -42.12 17.38
CA PHE A 287 8.75 -43.30 17.99
C PHE A 287 8.66 -44.41 16.94
N ILE A 288 8.85 -45.66 17.35
CA ILE A 288 8.69 -46.80 16.45
C ILE A 288 8.08 -47.99 17.19
N LYS A 289 7.31 -48.80 16.48
CA LYS A 289 6.81 -50.07 17.02
C LYS A 289 7.95 -51.08 17.07
N ASN A 290 7.92 -52.01 18.01
CA ASN A 290 8.97 -53.03 18.20
C ASN A 290 9.10 -54.10 17.08
N ALA A 291 8.59 -53.83 15.89
CA ALA A 291 8.64 -54.74 14.74
C ALA A 291 8.76 -53.95 13.42
N GLY A 292 9.36 -54.56 12.40
CA GLY A 292 9.50 -53.98 11.06
C GLY A 292 10.87 -53.33 10.83
N SER A 293 10.87 -52.10 10.35
CA SER A 293 12.09 -51.34 10.02
C SER A 293 11.91 -49.86 10.34
N ILE A 294 13.02 -49.16 10.55
CA ILE A 294 13.08 -47.71 10.69
C ILE A 294 13.78 -47.10 9.49
N THR A 295 13.24 -46.00 8.96
CA THR A 295 13.83 -45.25 7.85
C THR A 295 14.24 -43.85 8.31
N TYR A 296 15.45 -43.46 7.95
CA TYR A 296 16.00 -42.12 8.14
C TYR A 296 16.25 -41.44 6.80
N THR A 297 16.12 -40.11 6.79
CA THR A 297 16.48 -39.24 5.66
C THR A 297 17.64 -38.36 6.08
N ILE A 298 18.68 -38.29 5.23
CA ILE A 298 19.90 -37.53 5.47
C ILE A 298 20.07 -36.56 4.31
N THR A 299 20.10 -35.26 4.58
CA THR A 299 20.27 -34.22 3.58
C THR A 299 21.55 -33.45 3.88
N THR A 300 22.47 -33.41 2.91
CA THR A 300 23.71 -32.66 3.00
C THR A 300 23.64 -31.49 2.01
N THR A 301 23.86 -30.27 2.50
CA THR A 301 23.73 -29.01 1.75
C THR A 301 25.00 -28.20 1.88
N ASN A 302 25.49 -27.62 0.79
CA ASN A 302 26.51 -26.58 0.87
C ASN A 302 25.84 -25.20 1.01
N ARG A 303 25.85 -24.61 2.20
CA ARG A 303 25.34 -23.26 2.50
C ARG A 303 26.38 -22.15 2.27
N GLY A 304 27.61 -22.53 1.96
CA GLY A 304 28.70 -21.60 1.69
C GLY A 304 28.60 -20.96 0.31
N LEU A 305 29.53 -20.06 0.02
CA LEU A 305 29.64 -19.33 -1.25
C LEU A 305 30.62 -19.98 -2.23
N GLN A 306 31.35 -21.02 -1.82
CA GLN A 306 32.27 -21.78 -2.68
C GLN A 306 31.86 -23.26 -2.81
N PRO A 307 32.18 -23.94 -3.93
CA PRO A 307 31.92 -25.37 -4.07
C PRO A 307 32.69 -26.23 -3.07
N ALA A 308 32.00 -27.18 -2.43
CA ALA A 308 32.61 -28.19 -1.58
C ALA A 308 33.03 -29.40 -2.41
N GLN A 309 34.29 -29.81 -2.34
CA GLN A 309 34.83 -30.91 -3.14
C GLN A 309 34.92 -32.19 -2.32
N GLN A 310 34.75 -33.33 -3.01
CA GLN A 310 34.94 -34.67 -2.45
C GLN A 310 34.13 -34.93 -1.17
N VAL A 311 32.89 -34.44 -1.12
CA VAL A 311 32.03 -34.54 0.06
C VAL A 311 31.67 -36.00 0.32
N LEU A 312 32.07 -36.52 1.47
CA LEU A 312 31.77 -37.86 1.96
C LEU A 312 30.63 -37.74 2.98
N VAL A 313 29.57 -38.53 2.83
CA VAL A 313 28.47 -38.64 3.81
C VAL A 313 28.47 -40.03 4.41
N GLN A 314 28.29 -40.11 5.73
CA GLN A 314 28.28 -41.36 6.50
C GLN A 314 27.22 -41.34 7.60
N ASP A 315 26.78 -42.51 8.03
CA ASP A 315 25.84 -42.67 9.15
C ASP A 315 26.17 -43.95 9.92
N GLU A 316 26.38 -43.83 11.24
CA GLU A 316 26.63 -44.98 12.09
C GLU A 316 25.31 -45.61 12.55
N ILE A 317 25.18 -46.93 12.33
CA ILE A 317 24.03 -47.69 12.82
C ILE A 317 24.13 -47.82 14.34
N PRO A 318 23.10 -47.41 15.10
CA PRO A 318 23.06 -47.56 16.55
C PRO A 318 23.26 -49.02 16.97
N SER A 319 24.00 -49.23 18.05
CA SER A 319 24.32 -50.58 18.54
C SER A 319 23.08 -51.41 18.88
N GLU A 320 22.00 -50.75 19.29
CA GLU A 320 20.69 -51.31 19.62
C GLU A 320 19.96 -51.90 18.41
N LEU A 321 20.31 -51.43 17.20
CA LEU A 321 19.75 -51.93 15.95
C LEU A 321 20.58 -53.07 15.33
N LEU A 322 21.70 -53.43 15.97
CA LEU A 322 22.50 -54.58 15.54
C LEU A 322 21.89 -55.87 16.09
N PRO A 323 21.61 -56.87 15.23
CA PRO A 323 21.15 -58.18 15.70
C PRO A 323 22.27 -58.93 16.44
N ALA A 324 21.90 -59.93 17.24
CA ALA A 324 22.87 -60.77 17.93
C ALA A 324 23.73 -61.57 16.92
N PHE A 325 25.04 -61.64 17.16
CA PHE A 325 25.98 -62.41 16.33
C PHE A 325 25.51 -63.86 16.16
N PRO A 326 25.58 -64.45 14.93
CA PRO A 326 26.32 -64.00 13.75
C PRO A 326 25.50 -63.20 12.70
N ALA A 327 24.30 -62.73 13.03
CA ALA A 327 23.46 -62.02 12.06
C ALA A 327 24.00 -60.62 11.72
N VAL A 328 23.82 -60.20 10.47
CA VAL A 328 24.13 -58.83 9.99
C VAL A 328 22.81 -58.04 9.95
N PRO A 329 22.79 -56.75 10.33
CA PRO A 329 21.57 -55.95 10.23
C PRO A 329 21.08 -55.87 8.78
N VAL A 330 19.76 -55.85 8.60
CA VAL A 330 19.16 -55.57 7.29
C VAL A 330 19.24 -54.06 7.06
N VAL A 331 20.11 -53.62 6.17
CA VAL A 331 20.29 -52.20 5.82
C VAL A 331 20.03 -52.01 4.34
N ILE A 332 19.13 -51.09 4.01
CA ILE A 332 18.83 -50.66 2.65
C ILE A 332 19.11 -49.16 2.57
N ALA A 333 20.16 -48.77 1.86
CA ALA A 333 20.53 -47.37 1.64
C ALA A 333 20.27 -46.98 0.17
N SER A 334 19.70 -45.80 -0.05
CA SER A 334 19.54 -45.27 -1.41
C SER A 334 20.89 -44.87 -2.01
N ASN A 335 20.90 -44.66 -3.32
CA ASN A 335 22.04 -44.13 -4.07
C ASN A 335 23.35 -44.90 -3.86
N GLY A 336 23.25 -46.22 -3.65
CA GLY A 336 24.41 -47.11 -3.54
C GLY A 336 25.19 -47.00 -2.23
N GLY A 337 24.57 -46.49 -1.15
CA GLY A 337 25.19 -46.52 0.19
C GLY A 337 25.55 -47.95 0.62
N THR A 338 26.73 -48.12 1.20
CA THR A 338 27.26 -49.45 1.60
C THR A 338 27.46 -49.54 3.10
N TYR A 339 26.93 -50.59 3.73
CA TYR A 339 27.12 -50.87 5.16
C TYR A 339 28.39 -51.70 5.39
N SER A 340 29.21 -51.29 6.35
CA SER A 340 30.40 -52.02 6.80
C SER A 340 30.22 -52.56 8.21
N ASN A 341 30.36 -53.87 8.41
CA ASN A 341 30.19 -54.49 9.72
C ASN A 341 31.34 -54.20 10.70
N SER A 342 32.54 -53.87 10.20
CA SER A 342 33.69 -53.54 11.05
C SER A 342 33.58 -52.15 11.66
N THR A 343 32.98 -51.20 10.94
CA THR A 343 32.85 -49.80 11.36
C THR A 343 31.42 -49.41 11.73
N ARG A 344 30.43 -50.29 11.52
CA ARG A 344 28.98 -50.05 11.72
C ARG A 344 28.42 -48.88 10.91
N ASN A 345 29.16 -48.40 9.92
CA ASN A 345 28.80 -47.23 9.16
C ASN A 345 28.19 -47.60 7.81
N VAL A 346 27.15 -46.87 7.42
CA VAL A 346 26.72 -46.73 6.04
C VAL A 346 27.50 -45.57 5.43
N THR A 347 28.17 -45.82 4.30
CA THR A 347 28.97 -44.81 3.59
C THR A 347 28.49 -44.67 2.16
N TRP A 348 28.28 -43.44 1.71
CA TRP A 348 27.98 -43.12 0.31
C TRP A 348 29.23 -42.75 -0.46
N SER A 349 29.20 -42.93 -1.79
CA SER A 349 30.27 -42.48 -2.68
C SER A 349 30.50 -40.98 -2.54
N ARG A 350 31.77 -40.55 -2.60
CA ARG A 350 32.12 -39.12 -2.52
C ARG A 350 31.42 -38.33 -3.63
N ILE A 351 30.77 -37.24 -3.24
CA ILE A 351 30.23 -36.24 -4.16
C ILE A 351 31.42 -35.45 -4.70
N PRO A 352 31.72 -35.49 -6.01
CA PRO A 352 32.92 -34.83 -6.54
C PRO A 352 32.94 -33.33 -6.26
N VAL A 353 31.80 -32.67 -6.46
CA VAL A 353 31.57 -31.25 -6.20
C VAL A 353 30.12 -31.06 -5.75
N LEU A 354 29.90 -30.30 -4.67
CA LEU A 354 28.60 -29.82 -4.19
C LEU A 354 28.61 -28.29 -4.22
N ASN A 355 27.92 -27.68 -5.19
CA ASN A 355 27.95 -26.23 -5.41
C ASN A 355 27.16 -25.46 -4.35
N PRO A 356 27.38 -24.14 -4.20
CA PRO A 356 26.59 -23.28 -3.31
C PRO A 356 25.07 -23.47 -3.48
N GLY A 357 24.37 -23.75 -2.39
CA GLY A 357 22.93 -24.01 -2.34
C GLY A 357 22.50 -25.41 -2.78
N GLU A 358 23.38 -26.22 -3.37
CA GLU A 358 23.05 -27.58 -3.76
C GLU A 358 22.89 -28.50 -2.54
N SER A 359 21.95 -29.42 -2.64
CA SER A 359 21.67 -30.42 -1.61
C SER A 359 21.57 -31.81 -2.23
N VAL A 360 22.07 -32.81 -1.52
CA VAL A 360 21.87 -34.23 -1.84
C VAL A 360 21.12 -34.88 -0.68
N THR A 361 20.14 -35.71 -1.00
CA THR A 361 19.34 -36.44 -0.01
C THR A 361 19.48 -37.94 -0.19
N TYR A 362 19.72 -38.63 0.92
CA TYR A 362 19.81 -40.08 1.03
C TYR A 362 18.74 -40.60 1.99
N THR A 363 18.32 -41.85 1.78
CA THR A 363 17.45 -42.57 2.70
C THR A 363 18.14 -43.85 3.15
N MET A 364 18.07 -44.14 4.44
CA MET A 364 18.63 -45.35 5.05
C MET A 364 17.54 -46.05 5.84
N THR A 365 17.21 -47.28 5.46
CA THR A 365 16.24 -48.14 6.16
C THR A 365 16.97 -49.28 6.87
N VAL A 366 16.70 -49.45 8.15
CA VAL A 366 17.31 -50.45 9.03
C VAL A 366 16.22 -51.35 9.60
N GLY A 367 16.34 -52.67 9.41
CA GLY A 367 15.45 -53.65 10.03
C GLY A 367 15.59 -53.66 11.55
N LEU A 368 14.48 -53.67 12.26
CA LEU A 368 14.48 -53.72 13.72
C LEU A 368 14.76 -55.15 14.21
N PRO A 369 15.76 -55.36 15.09
CA PRO A 369 16.05 -56.69 15.61
C PRO A 369 14.91 -57.20 16.53
N PRO A 370 14.69 -58.52 16.58
CA PRO A 370 13.74 -59.12 17.53
C PRO A 370 14.15 -58.81 18.97
N GLY A 371 13.17 -58.49 19.83
CA GLY A 371 13.41 -58.29 21.27
C GLY A 371 13.65 -56.85 21.72
N LEU A 372 13.48 -55.87 20.83
CA LEU A 372 13.36 -54.46 21.26
C LEU A 372 12.13 -54.30 22.17
N ILE A 373 12.36 -53.74 23.37
CA ILE A 373 11.30 -53.50 24.37
C ILE A 373 10.84 -52.05 24.34
N SER A 374 9.56 -51.84 24.65
CA SER A 374 8.96 -50.52 24.85
C SER A 374 9.75 -49.70 25.88
N GLY A 375 9.97 -48.41 25.60
CA GLY A 375 10.79 -47.50 26.39
C GLY A 375 12.29 -47.50 26.06
N ARG A 376 12.78 -48.42 25.21
CA ARG A 376 14.17 -48.38 24.77
C ARG A 376 14.41 -47.19 23.83
N THR A 377 15.48 -46.44 24.04
CA THR A 377 15.91 -45.34 23.17
C THR A 377 17.21 -45.66 22.44
N PHE A 378 17.37 -45.17 21.22
CA PHE A 378 18.64 -45.19 20.48
C PHE A 378 18.77 -43.96 19.59
N THR A 379 20.00 -43.53 19.31
CA THR A 379 20.29 -42.33 18.52
C THR A 379 21.12 -42.71 17.30
N SER A 380 20.64 -42.36 16.10
CA SER A 380 21.38 -42.49 14.84
C SER A 380 21.88 -41.11 14.42
N ALA A 381 23.14 -41.02 14.02
CA ALA A 381 23.82 -39.77 13.72
C ALA A 381 24.52 -39.85 12.35
N ALA A 382 24.27 -38.85 11.51
CA ALA A 382 24.92 -38.71 10.21
C ALA A 382 26.04 -37.65 10.27
N SER A 383 27.13 -37.90 9.57
CA SER A 383 28.22 -36.95 9.43
C SER A 383 28.59 -36.73 7.97
N SER A 384 29.20 -35.57 7.70
CA SER A 384 29.79 -35.28 6.39
C SER A 384 31.17 -34.67 6.52
N TYR A 385 32.00 -34.92 5.52
CA TYR A 385 33.36 -34.38 5.41
C TYR A 385 33.59 -33.87 4.00
N ALA A 386 34.20 -32.70 3.83
CA ALA A 386 34.61 -32.17 2.54
C ALA A 386 36.13 -31.98 2.49
N ALA A 387 36.71 -32.08 1.30
CA ALA A 387 38.12 -31.75 1.08
C ALA A 387 38.36 -30.23 0.96
N THR A 388 37.32 -29.47 0.59
CA THR A 388 37.34 -28.00 0.71
C THR A 388 37.22 -27.63 2.18
N PHE A 389 37.98 -26.63 2.62
CA PHE A 389 37.88 -26.10 3.98
C PHE A 389 36.44 -25.63 4.28
N ASP A 390 35.97 -26.02 5.46
CA ASP A 390 34.65 -25.70 5.99
C ASP A 390 34.85 -24.99 7.34
N PRO A 391 34.37 -23.75 7.51
CA PRO A 391 34.57 -22.96 8.72
C PRO A 391 33.71 -23.45 9.90
N ASP A 392 32.64 -24.22 9.69
CA ASP A 392 31.72 -24.67 10.73
C ASP A 392 31.56 -26.20 10.76
N LEU A 393 32.61 -26.90 11.18
CA LEU A 393 32.61 -28.36 11.32
C LEU A 393 31.56 -28.91 12.31
N ALA A 394 30.99 -28.07 13.18
CA ALA A 394 30.01 -28.52 14.16
C ALA A 394 28.71 -28.99 13.48
N ASN A 395 28.40 -28.46 12.30
CA ASN A 395 27.17 -28.76 11.57
C ASN A 395 27.29 -29.98 10.62
N ASN A 396 28.46 -30.62 10.60
CA ASN A 396 28.81 -31.81 9.81
C ASN A 396 29.19 -33.02 10.68
N SER A 397 29.38 -32.85 11.99
CA SER A 397 30.14 -33.81 12.81
C SER A 397 29.32 -34.90 13.50
N GLY A 398 28.03 -35.10 13.19
CA GLY A 398 27.18 -36.12 13.83
C GLY A 398 26.86 -35.87 15.32
N SER A 399 27.61 -35.00 15.98
CA SER A 399 27.50 -34.68 17.41
C SER A 399 26.42 -33.63 17.73
N ASN A 400 25.98 -32.87 16.71
CA ASN A 400 24.98 -31.83 16.85
C ASN A 400 23.55 -32.39 16.67
N ALA A 401 22.57 -31.72 17.27
CA ALA A 401 21.17 -32.16 17.29
C ALA A 401 20.54 -32.21 15.89
N ILE A 402 21.00 -31.35 14.96
CA ILE A 402 20.51 -31.35 13.58
C ILE A 402 20.98 -32.58 12.79
N ASN A 403 22.09 -33.20 13.19
CA ASN A 403 22.72 -34.34 12.53
C ASN A 403 22.24 -35.70 13.08
N SER A 404 21.42 -35.70 14.13
CA SER A 404 21.06 -36.91 14.86
C SER A 404 19.57 -37.02 15.14
N VAL A 405 19.08 -38.25 15.27
CA VAL A 405 17.69 -38.55 15.61
C VAL A 405 17.66 -39.60 16.71
N THR A 406 17.08 -39.24 17.86
CA THR A 406 16.77 -40.18 18.93
C THR A 406 15.38 -40.77 18.71
N THR A 407 15.31 -42.09 18.71
CA THR A 407 14.07 -42.87 18.54
C THR A 407 13.77 -43.66 19.81
N THR A 408 12.50 -43.69 20.21
CA THR A 408 12.00 -44.52 21.32
C THR A 408 11.11 -45.65 20.79
N VAL A 409 11.34 -46.86 21.26
CA VAL A 409 10.48 -48.00 20.96
C VAL A 409 9.21 -47.95 21.81
N THR A 410 8.06 -48.23 21.21
CA THR A 410 6.74 -48.20 21.86
C THR A 410 5.88 -49.37 21.39
N ASP A 411 4.84 -49.72 22.15
CA ASP A 411 3.95 -50.86 21.82
C ASP A 411 2.87 -50.51 20.79
N ALA A 412 2.52 -49.22 20.66
CA ALA A 412 1.52 -48.72 19.73
C ALA A 412 1.98 -47.38 19.14
N VAL A 413 1.78 -47.22 17.83
CA VAL A 413 2.16 -46.00 17.10
C VAL A 413 1.00 -45.56 16.21
N ALA A 414 0.57 -44.32 16.38
CA ALA A 414 -0.38 -43.64 15.49
C ALA A 414 0.39 -42.68 14.57
N ASP A 415 -0.23 -42.15 13.53
CA ASP A 415 0.33 -41.05 12.70
C ASP A 415 -0.83 -40.11 12.38
N LEU A 416 -1.03 -39.12 13.25
CA LEU A 416 -2.09 -38.14 13.07
C LEU A 416 -1.59 -37.05 12.13
N ILE A 417 -2.33 -36.77 11.07
CA ILE A 417 -2.09 -35.64 10.15
C ILE A 417 -3.24 -34.66 10.29
N THR A 418 -2.95 -33.37 10.44
CA THR A 418 -3.96 -32.31 10.46
C THR A 418 -3.88 -31.41 9.25
N ILE A 419 -4.95 -31.36 8.46
CA ILE A 419 -5.11 -30.51 7.29
C ILE A 419 -6.16 -29.43 7.60
N LYS A 420 -5.85 -28.20 7.23
CA LYS A 420 -6.71 -27.02 7.36
C LYS A 420 -7.04 -26.48 5.98
N ASN A 421 -8.33 -26.31 5.69
CA ASN A 421 -8.77 -25.63 4.47
C ASN A 421 -9.65 -24.42 4.80
N GLY A 422 -9.60 -23.43 3.92
CA GLY A 422 -10.37 -22.19 4.02
C GLY A 422 -10.24 -21.40 2.71
N PRO A 423 -11.14 -20.43 2.46
CA PRO A 423 -11.00 -19.57 1.30
C PRO A 423 -9.79 -18.64 1.44
N ALA A 424 -9.13 -18.34 0.33
CA ALA A 424 -7.99 -17.39 0.31
C ALA A 424 -8.45 -15.94 0.51
N THR A 425 -9.69 -15.63 0.10
CA THR A 425 -10.30 -14.30 0.25
C THR A 425 -11.75 -14.44 0.72
N ALA A 426 -12.23 -13.45 1.49
CA ALA A 426 -13.64 -13.31 1.85
C ALA A 426 -14.03 -11.82 1.87
N ALA A 427 -15.25 -11.48 1.46
CA ALA A 427 -15.76 -10.12 1.61
C ALA A 427 -16.22 -9.89 3.06
N ALA A 428 -15.96 -8.73 3.63
CA ALA A 428 -16.47 -8.36 4.95
C ALA A 428 -17.99 -8.57 5.03
N GLY A 429 -18.48 -9.14 6.13
CA GLY A 429 -19.88 -9.50 6.36
C GLY A 429 -20.34 -10.82 5.74
N SER A 430 -19.58 -11.42 4.81
CA SER A 430 -19.92 -12.73 4.25
C SER A 430 -19.62 -13.88 5.22
N SER A 431 -20.24 -15.05 5.02
CA SER A 431 -19.95 -16.24 5.84
C SER A 431 -18.59 -16.83 5.47
N LEU A 432 -17.67 -16.85 6.45
CA LEU A 432 -16.36 -17.48 6.35
C LEU A 432 -16.42 -18.85 7.03
N THR A 433 -15.94 -19.90 6.37
CA THR A 433 -15.93 -21.26 6.91
C THR A 433 -14.56 -21.92 6.72
N TYR A 434 -14.14 -22.57 7.79
CA TYR A 434 -12.87 -23.24 7.95
C TYR A 434 -13.13 -24.72 8.21
N SER A 435 -12.47 -25.61 7.47
CA SER A 435 -12.49 -27.05 7.75
C SER A 435 -11.14 -27.54 8.27
N LEU A 436 -11.19 -28.45 9.24
CA LEU A 436 -10.05 -29.14 9.83
C LEU A 436 -10.26 -30.63 9.63
N VAL A 437 -9.27 -31.31 9.07
CA VAL A 437 -9.30 -32.73 8.78
C VAL A 437 -8.17 -33.37 9.55
N ALA A 438 -8.49 -34.17 10.57
CA ALA A 438 -7.50 -34.97 11.29
C ALA A 438 -7.59 -36.42 10.82
N THR A 439 -6.48 -37.01 10.38
CA THR A 439 -6.43 -38.37 9.85
C THR A 439 -5.40 -39.17 10.62
N ASN A 440 -5.75 -40.36 11.11
CA ASN A 440 -4.77 -41.32 11.61
C ASN A 440 -4.35 -42.26 10.46
N ASN A 441 -3.12 -42.08 9.96
CA ASN A 441 -2.48 -42.95 8.96
C ASN A 441 -1.62 -44.06 9.59
N GLY A 442 -1.47 -44.03 10.92
CA GLY A 442 -0.64 -44.99 11.64
C GLY A 442 -1.28 -46.37 11.66
N PRO A 443 -0.49 -47.43 11.92
CA PRO A 443 -0.99 -48.80 11.96
C PRO A 443 -1.92 -49.07 13.17
N ASP A 444 -1.81 -48.28 14.25
CA ASP A 444 -2.59 -48.46 15.48
C ASP A 444 -3.56 -47.27 15.72
N PRO A 445 -4.68 -47.47 16.44
CA PRO A 445 -5.59 -46.38 16.81
C PRO A 445 -4.93 -45.28 17.66
N ALA A 446 -5.24 -44.02 17.37
CA ALA A 446 -4.83 -42.86 18.16
C ALA A 446 -5.79 -42.67 19.34
N ALA A 447 -5.29 -42.78 20.58
CA ALA A 447 -6.10 -42.63 21.77
C ALA A 447 -6.17 -41.16 22.22
N ASN A 448 -7.32 -40.76 22.78
CA ASN A 448 -7.57 -39.42 23.32
C ASN A 448 -7.16 -38.29 22.36
N VAL A 449 -7.62 -38.37 21.10
CA VAL A 449 -7.28 -37.36 20.10
C VAL A 449 -7.92 -36.03 20.46
N VAL A 450 -7.10 -35.02 20.69
CA VAL A 450 -7.53 -33.64 20.94
C VAL A 450 -7.25 -32.83 19.68
N ILE A 451 -8.27 -32.18 19.15
CA ILE A 451 -8.16 -31.25 18.00
C ILE A 451 -8.40 -29.84 18.52
N THR A 452 -7.57 -28.90 18.08
CA THR A 452 -7.70 -27.47 18.41
C THR A 452 -7.46 -26.62 17.17
N ASP A 453 -8.01 -25.42 17.16
CA ASP A 453 -7.70 -24.38 16.15
C ASP A 453 -7.36 -23.08 16.85
N SER A 454 -6.30 -22.41 16.44
CA SER A 454 -5.96 -21.07 16.89
C SER A 454 -6.41 -20.06 15.83
N LEU A 455 -7.45 -19.29 16.15
CA LEU A 455 -7.92 -18.14 15.38
C LEU A 455 -7.41 -16.84 16.01
N VAL A 456 -7.58 -15.73 15.29
CA VAL A 456 -7.40 -14.41 15.90
C VAL A 456 -8.40 -14.20 17.06
N PRO A 457 -7.99 -13.59 18.19
CA PRO A 457 -8.91 -13.24 19.27
C PRO A 457 -9.96 -12.20 18.87
N GLY A 458 -11.10 -12.19 19.56
CA GLY A 458 -12.14 -11.18 19.42
C GLY A 458 -13.14 -11.39 18.28
N LEU A 459 -13.17 -12.58 17.66
CA LEU A 459 -14.21 -12.91 16.67
C LEU A 459 -15.57 -13.05 17.37
N ILE A 460 -16.64 -12.67 16.66
CA ILE A 460 -18.01 -12.69 17.19
C ILE A 460 -18.85 -13.66 16.35
N GLY A 461 -19.77 -14.39 16.98
CA GLY A 461 -20.68 -15.29 16.29
C GLY A 461 -20.01 -16.54 15.72
N VAL A 462 -18.92 -16.99 16.34
CA VAL A 462 -18.21 -18.21 15.95
C VAL A 462 -19.05 -19.44 16.27
N SER A 463 -19.41 -20.19 15.24
CA SER A 463 -20.09 -21.48 15.30
C SER A 463 -19.09 -22.60 15.02
N VAL A 464 -19.04 -23.59 15.90
CA VAL A 464 -18.06 -24.69 15.88
C VAL A 464 -18.80 -26.02 15.85
N SER A 465 -18.37 -26.94 14.99
CA SER A 465 -18.99 -28.27 14.86
C SER A 465 -18.69 -29.20 16.04
N ASP A 466 -19.43 -30.31 16.14
CA ASP A 466 -19.13 -31.44 17.03
C ASP A 466 -18.97 -31.07 18.52
N GLY A 467 -19.67 -30.02 18.98
CA GLY A 467 -19.62 -29.56 20.37
C GLY A 467 -18.31 -28.86 20.74
N GLY A 468 -17.52 -28.41 19.76
CA GLY A 468 -16.36 -27.57 20.01
C GLY A 468 -16.75 -26.20 20.58
N VAL A 469 -15.80 -25.58 21.27
CA VAL A 469 -15.99 -24.31 21.97
C VAL A 469 -14.92 -23.32 21.53
N TYR A 470 -15.31 -22.08 21.26
CA TYR A 470 -14.42 -20.96 20.96
C TYR A 470 -14.28 -20.04 22.17
N ASP A 471 -13.04 -19.75 22.56
CA ASP A 471 -12.71 -18.73 23.54
C ASP A 471 -12.33 -17.42 22.81
N ALA A 472 -13.21 -16.43 22.91
CA ALA A 472 -13.01 -15.13 22.26
C ALA A 472 -11.83 -14.33 22.82
N ALA A 473 -11.39 -14.59 24.06
CA ALA A 473 -10.26 -13.87 24.66
C ALA A 473 -8.92 -14.38 24.14
N THR A 474 -8.79 -15.69 23.95
CA THR A 474 -7.54 -16.34 23.52
C THR A 474 -7.51 -16.64 22.02
N GLY A 475 -8.66 -16.68 21.35
CA GLY A 475 -8.79 -17.11 19.96
C GLY A 475 -8.76 -18.63 19.79
N LEU A 476 -8.70 -19.40 20.89
CA LEU A 476 -8.57 -20.85 20.84
C LEU A 476 -9.94 -21.53 20.65
N VAL A 477 -10.01 -22.45 19.70
CA VAL A 477 -11.10 -23.41 19.53
C VAL A 477 -10.63 -24.77 20.04
N THR A 478 -11.41 -25.39 20.92
CA THR A 478 -11.14 -26.73 21.42
C THR A 478 -12.32 -27.65 21.13
N PHE A 479 -12.05 -28.81 20.53
CA PHE A 479 -13.04 -29.85 20.29
C PHE A 479 -13.02 -30.90 21.41
N PRO A 480 -14.15 -31.54 21.75
CA PRO A 480 -14.16 -32.68 22.65
C PRO A 480 -13.20 -33.78 22.18
N ALA A 481 -12.45 -34.36 23.12
CA ALA A 481 -11.48 -35.40 22.81
C ALA A 481 -12.17 -36.65 22.23
N ILE A 482 -11.58 -37.21 21.18
CA ILE A 482 -12.02 -38.47 20.58
C ILE A 482 -11.30 -39.60 21.32
N ALA A 483 -12.04 -40.42 22.07
CA ALA A 483 -11.45 -41.46 22.92
C ALA A 483 -10.52 -42.41 22.16
N SER A 484 -10.89 -42.79 20.93
CA SER A 484 -10.07 -43.59 20.04
C SER A 484 -10.41 -43.28 18.58
N LEU A 485 -9.42 -42.84 17.81
CA LEU A 485 -9.52 -42.64 16.37
C LEU A 485 -8.82 -43.82 15.66
N PRO A 486 -9.57 -44.75 15.04
CA PRO A 486 -8.97 -45.80 14.22
C PRO A 486 -8.28 -45.22 12.98
N VAL A 487 -7.65 -46.05 12.16
CA VAL A 487 -7.01 -45.65 10.90
C VAL A 487 -8.06 -45.09 9.93
N SER A 488 -8.33 -43.79 10.06
CA SER A 488 -9.50 -43.12 9.53
C SER A 488 -9.36 -41.60 9.68
N THR A 489 -10.32 -40.88 9.10
CA THR A 489 -10.35 -39.42 9.07
C THR A 489 -11.57 -38.87 9.80
N VAL A 490 -11.41 -37.74 10.49
CA VAL A 490 -12.50 -36.94 11.06
C VAL A 490 -12.45 -35.51 10.54
N LEU A 491 -13.62 -34.90 10.38
CA LEU A 491 -13.81 -33.53 9.92
C LEU A 491 -14.37 -32.68 11.06
N ARG A 492 -13.84 -31.46 11.20
CA ARG A 492 -14.39 -30.39 12.03
C ARG A 492 -14.56 -29.12 11.22
N THR A 493 -15.53 -28.30 11.56
CA THR A 493 -15.76 -27.01 10.90
C THR A 493 -15.92 -25.87 11.91
N ILE A 494 -15.45 -24.70 11.52
CA ILE A 494 -15.61 -23.43 12.24
C ILE A 494 -16.16 -22.42 11.24
N SER A 495 -17.20 -21.68 11.61
CA SER A 495 -17.84 -20.68 10.74
C SER A 495 -18.22 -19.42 11.50
N PHE A 496 -18.07 -18.26 10.86
CA PHE A 496 -18.41 -16.94 11.40
C PHE A 496 -18.56 -15.93 10.26
N ALA A 497 -19.14 -14.76 10.53
CA ALA A 497 -19.17 -13.67 9.56
C ALA A 497 -17.78 -13.00 9.47
N ALA A 498 -17.25 -12.84 8.26
CA ALA A 498 -15.98 -12.19 7.98
C ALA A 498 -15.95 -10.76 8.58
N PRO A 499 -15.08 -10.47 9.55
CA PRO A 499 -15.14 -9.20 10.27
C PRO A 499 -14.48 -8.06 9.48
N ALA A 500 -15.13 -6.90 9.43
CA ALA A 500 -14.64 -5.74 8.65
C ALA A 500 -13.41 -5.04 9.24
N ASN A 501 -13.08 -5.28 10.52
CA ASN A 501 -11.97 -4.66 11.23
C ASN A 501 -10.64 -5.42 11.11
N PHE A 502 -10.63 -6.56 10.42
CA PHE A 502 -9.43 -7.34 10.14
C PHE A 502 -9.12 -7.29 8.65
N ASN A 503 -7.85 -7.14 8.30
CA ASN A 503 -7.39 -7.26 6.92
C ASN A 503 -7.11 -8.72 6.55
N ILE A 504 -6.65 -9.51 7.52
CA ILE A 504 -6.30 -10.93 7.36
C ILE A 504 -6.77 -11.68 8.60
N ILE A 505 -7.36 -12.85 8.39
CA ILE A 505 -7.61 -13.84 9.43
C ILE A 505 -6.69 -15.02 9.21
N THR A 506 -5.89 -15.34 10.22
CA THR A 506 -5.09 -16.57 10.27
C THR A 506 -5.78 -17.60 11.15
N SER A 507 -5.69 -18.86 10.73
CA SER A 507 -6.23 -20.01 11.43
C SER A 507 -5.24 -21.15 11.36
N THR A 508 -4.89 -21.72 12.51
CA THR A 508 -3.91 -22.81 12.61
C THR A 508 -4.49 -23.96 13.40
N ALA A 509 -4.71 -25.08 12.72
CA ALA A 509 -5.18 -26.31 13.33
C ALA A 509 -4.04 -27.14 13.91
N ARG A 510 -4.34 -27.86 14.99
CA ARG A 510 -3.45 -28.82 15.64
C ARG A 510 -4.26 -30.05 16.04
N SER A 511 -3.63 -31.22 16.01
CA SER A 511 -4.15 -32.41 16.69
C SER A 511 -3.06 -33.07 17.53
N SER A 512 -3.45 -33.71 18.61
CA SER A 512 -2.56 -34.51 19.46
C SER A 512 -3.25 -35.78 19.90
N SER A 513 -2.49 -36.79 20.32
CA SER A 513 -3.03 -38.02 20.90
C SER A 513 -2.10 -38.52 22.00
N THR A 514 -2.61 -39.38 22.88
CA THR A 514 -1.77 -40.07 23.87
C THR A 514 -1.06 -41.29 23.28
N THR A 515 -1.49 -41.80 22.12
CA THR A 515 -0.70 -42.78 21.35
C THR A 515 0.46 -42.04 20.71
N PRO A 516 1.72 -42.48 20.92
CA PRO A 516 2.89 -41.83 20.34
C PRO A 516 2.78 -41.68 18.82
N ASP A 517 3.11 -40.49 18.34
CA ASP A 517 3.11 -40.13 16.92
C ASP A 517 4.56 -39.89 16.45
N PRO A 518 5.05 -40.66 15.46
CA PRO A 518 6.42 -40.61 15.02
C PRO A 518 6.76 -39.33 14.22
N ILE A 519 5.76 -38.61 13.72
CA ILE A 519 5.91 -37.45 12.82
C ILE A 519 5.12 -36.26 13.36
N LEU A 520 5.48 -35.75 14.54
CA LEU A 520 4.77 -34.62 15.19
C LEU A 520 4.61 -33.35 14.32
N THR A 521 5.45 -33.14 13.30
CA THR A 521 5.37 -31.91 12.49
C THR A 521 4.16 -31.84 11.56
N ASN A 522 3.45 -32.94 11.32
CA ASN A 522 2.31 -33.00 10.40
C ASN A 522 0.94 -32.79 11.11
N ASN A 523 0.94 -32.63 12.43
CA ASN A 523 -0.24 -32.35 13.26
C ASN A 523 -0.04 -31.29 14.34
N ASP A 524 1.19 -30.86 14.58
CA ASP A 524 1.50 -29.89 15.63
C ASP A 524 1.25 -28.44 15.22
N GLY A 525 0.68 -28.14 14.04
CA GLY A 525 0.43 -26.77 13.58
C GLY A 525 1.69 -25.93 13.36
N SER A 526 2.84 -26.57 13.11
CA SER A 526 4.00 -25.97 12.45
C SER A 526 3.64 -25.50 11.04
N SER A 527 4.35 -24.51 10.48
CA SER A 527 4.19 -24.11 9.07
C SER A 527 4.94 -25.03 8.10
N THR A 528 5.87 -25.83 8.60
CA THR A 528 6.67 -26.77 7.81
C THR A 528 6.80 -28.13 8.49
N ASN A 529 6.76 -29.20 7.70
CA ASN A 529 7.18 -30.53 8.09
C ASN A 529 8.69 -30.52 8.45
N LYS A 530 9.16 -31.57 9.12
CA LYS A 530 10.59 -31.74 9.47
C LYS A 530 11.52 -31.78 8.23
N ASP A 531 10.97 -32.16 7.07
CA ASP A 531 11.68 -32.16 5.78
C ASP A 531 11.66 -30.80 5.05
N GLY A 532 11.08 -29.76 5.68
CA GLY A 532 11.01 -28.40 5.15
C GLY A 532 9.86 -28.13 4.18
N THR A 533 9.04 -29.14 3.84
CA THR A 533 7.83 -28.92 3.04
C THR A 533 6.76 -28.21 3.86
N ALA A 534 5.90 -27.39 3.25
CA ALA A 534 4.85 -26.68 3.98
C ALA A 534 3.83 -27.66 4.58
N THR A 535 3.42 -27.44 5.83
CA THR A 535 2.23 -28.11 6.35
C THR A 535 1.00 -27.45 5.74
N ASN A 536 -0.07 -28.22 5.61
CA ASN A 536 -1.38 -27.69 5.26
C ASN A 536 -2.22 -27.42 6.51
N SER A 537 -1.62 -27.28 7.70
CA SER A 537 -2.34 -27.10 8.97
C SER A 537 -2.68 -25.65 9.29
N SER A 538 -2.27 -24.69 8.44
CA SER A 538 -2.59 -23.27 8.61
C SER A 538 -3.14 -22.65 7.32
N VAL A 539 -4.05 -21.70 7.48
CA VAL A 539 -4.62 -20.91 6.39
C VAL A 539 -4.64 -19.43 6.75
N SER A 540 -4.47 -18.60 5.73
CA SER A 540 -4.61 -17.14 5.83
C SER A 540 -5.68 -16.70 4.84
N THR A 541 -6.68 -15.98 5.32
CA THR A 541 -7.78 -15.45 4.52
C THR A 541 -7.72 -13.94 4.54
N THR A 542 -7.51 -13.33 3.38
CA THR A 542 -7.58 -11.87 3.23
C THR A 542 -9.03 -11.42 3.20
N ILE A 543 -9.37 -10.43 4.02
CA ILE A 543 -10.72 -9.84 4.06
C ILE A 543 -10.76 -8.62 3.14
N ALA A 544 -11.58 -8.69 2.10
CA ALA A 544 -11.84 -7.57 1.22
C ALA A 544 -12.93 -6.67 1.83
N PRO A 545 -12.75 -5.34 1.86
CA PRO A 545 -13.76 -4.43 2.37
C PRO A 545 -15.02 -4.48 1.49
N SER A 546 -16.19 -4.38 2.12
CA SER A 546 -17.50 -4.36 1.44
C SER A 546 -18.39 -3.30 2.09
N ALA A 547 -18.83 -2.32 1.30
CA ALA A 547 -19.79 -1.30 1.70
C ALA A 547 -21.15 -1.60 1.03
N ASP A 548 -22.24 -1.00 1.49
CA ASP A 548 -23.56 -1.10 0.85
C ASP A 548 -24.17 0.30 0.85
N ILE A 549 -24.06 1.01 -0.27
CA ILE A 549 -24.45 2.41 -0.37
C ILE A 549 -25.89 2.50 -0.87
N VAL A 550 -26.75 3.08 -0.04
CA VAL A 550 -28.15 3.32 -0.34
C VAL A 550 -28.38 4.80 -0.53
N THR A 551 -28.90 5.19 -1.70
CA THR A 551 -29.30 6.57 -1.97
C THR A 551 -30.82 6.67 -2.07
N THR A 552 -31.37 7.58 -1.28
CA THR A 552 -32.80 7.92 -1.30
C THR A 552 -32.97 9.40 -1.61
N LYS A 553 -34.10 9.74 -2.24
CA LYS A 553 -34.42 11.11 -2.58
C LYS A 553 -35.87 11.40 -2.23
N THR A 554 -36.11 12.60 -1.68
CA THR A 554 -37.44 13.13 -1.38
C THR A 554 -37.57 14.56 -1.90
N GLY A 555 -38.81 14.99 -2.12
CA GLY A 555 -39.16 16.31 -2.61
C GLY A 555 -40.68 16.47 -2.67
N PRO A 556 -41.18 17.68 -2.98
CA PRO A 556 -42.61 17.90 -3.14
C PRO A 556 -43.17 17.12 -4.34
N THR A 557 -44.43 16.69 -4.28
CA THR A 557 -45.10 16.02 -5.41
C THR A 557 -45.78 17.00 -6.36
N ALA A 558 -46.07 18.22 -5.90
CA ALA A 558 -46.67 19.28 -6.69
C ALA A 558 -46.21 20.66 -6.22
N ALA A 559 -46.21 21.63 -7.13
CA ALA A 559 -45.94 23.03 -6.79
C ALA A 559 -46.57 24.01 -7.79
N SER A 560 -46.75 25.26 -7.36
CA SER A 560 -47.18 26.35 -8.24
C SER A 560 -46.01 26.90 -9.08
N PRO A 561 -46.27 27.48 -10.27
CA PRO A 561 -45.27 28.21 -11.03
C PRO A 561 -44.52 29.24 -10.19
N GLY A 562 -43.19 29.32 -10.32
CA GLY A 562 -42.36 30.27 -9.58
C GLY A 562 -42.11 29.95 -8.10
N ALA A 563 -42.69 28.87 -7.56
CA ALA A 563 -42.43 28.46 -6.18
C ALA A 563 -40.99 27.94 -5.98
N ALA A 564 -40.42 28.17 -4.80
CA ALA A 564 -39.15 27.57 -4.42
C ALA A 564 -39.34 26.08 -4.09
N LEU A 565 -38.55 25.23 -4.75
CA LEU A 565 -38.53 23.78 -4.56
C LEU A 565 -37.24 23.37 -3.84
N SER A 566 -37.34 22.34 -3.01
CA SER A 566 -36.20 21.71 -2.35
C SER A 566 -36.32 20.20 -2.44
N TYR A 567 -35.26 19.56 -2.94
CA TYR A 567 -35.10 18.10 -2.93
C TYR A 567 -34.03 17.73 -1.91
N THR A 568 -34.28 16.67 -1.14
CA THR A 568 -33.36 16.13 -0.16
C THR A 568 -32.87 14.76 -0.62
N ILE A 569 -31.56 14.58 -0.67
CA ILE A 569 -30.87 13.34 -1.03
C ILE A 569 -30.19 12.82 0.21
N THR A 570 -30.45 11.57 0.60
CA THR A 570 -29.78 10.91 1.72
C THR A 570 -29.04 9.69 1.20
N THR A 571 -27.73 9.69 1.38
CA THR A 571 -26.83 8.58 1.03
C THR A 571 -26.32 7.93 2.31
N THR A 572 -26.56 6.63 2.48
CA THR A 572 -26.26 5.86 3.70
C THR A 572 -25.38 4.67 3.35
N ASN A 573 -24.41 4.33 4.21
CA ASN A 573 -23.66 3.08 4.09
C ASN A 573 -24.19 2.03 5.08
N ASN A 574 -24.93 1.05 4.60
CA ASN A 574 -25.44 -0.09 5.37
C ASN A 574 -24.45 -1.28 5.42
N GLY A 575 -23.31 -1.16 4.74
CA GLY A 575 -22.33 -2.23 4.62
C GLY A 575 -21.42 -2.32 5.85
N PRO A 576 -20.80 -3.48 6.07
CA PRO A 576 -19.95 -3.71 7.23
C PRO A 576 -18.65 -2.89 7.22
N SER A 577 -18.15 -2.50 6.04
CA SER A 577 -16.95 -1.66 5.86
C SER A 577 -17.31 -0.23 5.50
N ALA A 578 -16.39 0.71 5.77
CA ALA A 578 -16.54 2.09 5.32
C ALA A 578 -16.44 2.21 3.78
N ALA A 579 -17.23 3.11 3.20
CA ALA A 579 -17.22 3.39 1.77
C ALA A 579 -16.27 4.56 1.45
N GLY A 580 -15.25 4.29 0.65
CA GLY A 580 -14.30 5.31 0.19
C GLY A 580 -14.80 6.05 -1.04
N ASN A 581 -14.53 7.36 -1.11
CA ASN A 581 -14.79 8.22 -2.27
C ASN A 581 -16.22 8.11 -2.81
N VAL A 582 -17.22 8.28 -1.95
CA VAL A 582 -18.62 8.23 -2.38
C VAL A 582 -18.95 9.49 -3.19
N VAL A 583 -19.27 9.33 -4.47
CA VAL A 583 -19.68 10.41 -5.36
C VAL A 583 -21.20 10.37 -5.49
N VAL A 584 -21.86 11.50 -5.25
CA VAL A 584 -23.32 11.64 -5.40
C VAL A 584 -23.58 12.58 -6.56
N THR A 585 -24.45 12.16 -7.46
CA THR A 585 -24.96 12.97 -8.57
C THR A 585 -26.48 13.00 -8.56
N ASP A 586 -27.04 14.02 -9.17
CA ASP A 586 -28.48 14.11 -9.39
C ASP A 586 -28.76 14.53 -10.82
N SER A 587 -29.58 13.76 -11.53
CA SER A 587 -30.08 14.11 -12.85
C SER A 587 -31.45 14.75 -12.71
N ILE A 588 -31.53 16.04 -13.04
CA ILE A 588 -32.74 16.83 -13.14
C ILE A 588 -32.94 17.29 -14.59
N ILE A 589 -34.13 17.78 -14.95
CA ILE A 589 -34.40 18.27 -16.31
C ILE A 589 -33.45 19.44 -16.68
N PRO A 590 -32.86 19.47 -17.89
CA PRO A 590 -31.99 20.56 -18.35
C PRO A 590 -32.71 21.91 -18.46
N GLY A 591 -31.94 23.00 -18.45
CA GLY A 591 -32.45 24.35 -18.72
C GLY A 591 -33.13 25.05 -17.54
N LEU A 592 -33.15 24.44 -16.35
CA LEU A 592 -33.61 25.13 -15.14
C LEU A 592 -32.67 26.27 -14.74
N THR A 593 -33.23 27.33 -14.17
CA THR A 593 -32.50 28.50 -13.67
C THR A 593 -32.61 28.59 -12.15
N GLY A 594 -31.62 29.22 -11.51
CA GLY A 594 -31.61 29.39 -10.05
C GLY A 594 -31.41 28.10 -9.25
N VAL A 595 -30.86 27.04 -9.87
CA VAL A 595 -30.53 25.80 -9.17
C VAL A 595 -29.36 26.04 -8.22
N THR A 596 -29.56 25.76 -6.94
CA THR A 596 -28.56 25.77 -5.88
C THR A 596 -28.40 24.36 -5.32
N ALA A 597 -27.17 24.00 -4.92
CA ALA A 597 -26.89 22.72 -4.31
C ALA A 597 -26.09 22.93 -3.02
N SER A 598 -26.39 22.16 -1.99
CA SER A 598 -25.61 22.18 -0.74
C SER A 598 -24.18 21.69 -0.98
N ASP A 599 -23.31 21.91 0.00
CA ASP A 599 -21.96 21.32 0.06
C ASP A 599 -21.10 21.59 -1.19
N GLY A 600 -21.33 22.74 -1.83
CA GLY A 600 -20.60 23.15 -3.04
C GLY A 600 -20.94 22.36 -4.30
N GLY A 601 -22.11 21.70 -4.35
CA GLY A 601 -22.57 21.02 -5.57
C GLY A 601 -22.65 21.95 -6.78
N ILE A 602 -22.26 21.44 -7.94
CA ILE A 602 -22.21 22.21 -9.20
C ILE A 602 -23.31 21.68 -10.13
N TYR A 603 -24.16 22.58 -10.61
CA TYR A 603 -25.19 22.29 -11.59
C TYR A 603 -24.73 22.64 -13.00
N ASP A 604 -24.86 21.70 -13.93
CA ASP A 604 -24.70 21.93 -15.36
C ASP A 604 -26.07 22.14 -16.03
N PRO A 605 -26.38 23.37 -16.47
CA PRO A 605 -27.68 23.68 -17.10
C PRO A 605 -27.88 23.01 -18.47
N VAL A 606 -26.81 22.57 -19.14
CA VAL A 606 -26.89 21.91 -20.45
C VAL A 606 -27.31 20.45 -20.30
N THR A 607 -26.71 19.74 -19.35
CA THR A 607 -26.99 18.31 -19.12
C THR A 607 -28.06 18.06 -18.06
N GLY A 608 -28.37 19.05 -17.23
CA GLY A 608 -29.29 18.90 -16.11
C GLY A 608 -28.70 18.11 -14.94
N VAL A 609 -27.37 17.94 -14.86
CA VAL A 609 -26.73 17.14 -13.81
C VAL A 609 -26.19 18.04 -12.70
N VAL A 610 -26.50 17.71 -11.45
CA VAL A 610 -25.84 18.25 -10.26
C VAL A 610 -24.78 17.25 -9.80
N THR A 611 -23.53 17.69 -9.69
CA THR A 611 -22.42 16.89 -9.17
C THR A 611 -21.93 17.48 -7.86
N PHE A 612 -21.87 16.66 -6.82
CA PHE A 612 -21.34 17.05 -5.52
C PHE A 612 -19.91 16.54 -5.32
N GLY A 613 -19.13 17.21 -4.47
CA GLY A 613 -17.79 16.73 -4.10
C GLY A 613 -17.82 15.32 -3.48
N PRO A 614 -16.76 14.52 -3.63
CA PRO A 614 -16.71 13.17 -3.08
C PRO A 614 -16.70 13.19 -1.55
N ILE A 615 -17.45 12.27 -0.94
CA ILE A 615 -17.33 11.96 0.49
C ILE A 615 -16.15 11.00 0.62
N VAL A 616 -15.03 11.48 1.15
CA VAL A 616 -13.77 10.72 1.22
C VAL A 616 -13.95 9.38 1.93
N ASN A 617 -14.72 9.37 3.01
CA ASN A 617 -14.98 8.17 3.81
C ASN A 617 -16.37 8.26 4.46
N LEU A 618 -17.27 7.34 4.10
CA LEU A 618 -18.59 7.18 4.73
C LEU A 618 -18.58 5.91 5.58
N ALA A 619 -18.51 6.10 6.90
CA ALA A 619 -18.45 4.99 7.87
C ALA A 619 -19.69 4.08 7.81
N ASN A 620 -19.54 2.84 8.26
CA ASN A 620 -20.67 1.90 8.44
C ASN A 620 -21.75 2.53 9.33
N GLY A 621 -23.00 2.49 8.86
CA GLY A 621 -24.19 3.03 9.52
C GLY A 621 -24.33 4.55 9.43
N ALA A 622 -23.38 5.25 8.80
CA ALA A 622 -23.44 6.71 8.64
C ALA A 622 -24.26 7.11 7.42
N SER A 623 -24.94 8.27 7.54
CA SER A 623 -25.69 8.90 6.46
C SER A 623 -25.21 10.33 6.23
N VAL A 624 -25.18 10.75 4.97
CA VAL A 624 -24.97 12.16 4.57
C VAL A 624 -26.21 12.65 3.83
N THR A 625 -26.62 13.87 4.13
CA THR A 625 -27.77 14.51 3.49
C THR A 625 -27.31 15.70 2.66
N ARG A 626 -27.79 15.78 1.41
CA ARG A 626 -27.54 16.86 0.46
C ARG A 626 -28.85 17.43 -0.05
N THR A 627 -28.89 18.72 -0.34
CA THR A 627 -30.12 19.38 -0.82
C THR A 627 -29.90 20.09 -2.15
N ILE A 628 -30.91 20.06 -3.01
CA ILE A 628 -30.97 20.84 -4.25
C ILE A 628 -32.17 21.77 -4.18
N GLY A 629 -31.92 23.08 -4.26
CA GLY A 629 -32.94 24.13 -4.32
C GLY A 629 -33.10 24.67 -5.74
N LEU A 630 -34.31 25.02 -6.16
CA LEU A 630 -34.54 25.67 -7.47
C LEU A 630 -35.90 26.38 -7.52
N THR A 631 -36.15 27.18 -8.55
CA THR A 631 -37.44 27.81 -8.79
C THR A 631 -38.26 27.00 -9.80
N ALA A 632 -39.51 26.69 -9.48
CA ALA A 632 -40.41 25.95 -10.35
C ALA A 632 -40.63 26.68 -11.70
N PRO A 633 -40.54 25.98 -12.85
CA PRO A 633 -40.83 26.56 -14.17
C PRO A 633 -42.32 26.92 -14.29
N GLN A 634 -42.71 27.53 -15.42
CA GLN A 634 -44.09 28.01 -15.61
C GLN A 634 -45.13 26.90 -15.84
N SER A 635 -44.70 25.71 -16.29
CA SER A 635 -45.56 24.54 -16.47
C SER A 635 -44.71 23.26 -16.60
N GLY A 636 -45.37 22.10 -16.68
CA GLY A 636 -44.73 20.81 -16.90
C GLY A 636 -44.48 20.03 -15.62
N ALA A 637 -43.49 19.14 -15.64
CA ALA A 637 -43.09 18.36 -14.47
C ALA A 637 -41.56 18.31 -14.38
N ILE A 638 -41.06 18.32 -13.16
CA ILE A 638 -39.63 18.14 -12.88
C ILE A 638 -39.42 16.71 -12.41
N GLY A 639 -38.74 15.89 -13.22
CA GLY A 639 -38.18 14.62 -12.79
C GLY A 639 -36.77 14.83 -12.26
N SER A 640 -36.47 14.26 -11.09
CA SER A 640 -35.15 14.39 -10.46
C SER A 640 -34.77 13.07 -9.79
N THR A 641 -33.60 12.54 -10.16
CA THR A 641 -33.12 11.21 -9.75
C THR A 641 -31.70 11.32 -9.21
N ALA A 642 -31.50 10.92 -7.95
CA ALA A 642 -30.19 10.89 -7.33
C ALA A 642 -29.55 9.52 -7.48
N SER A 643 -28.25 9.48 -7.70
CA SER A 643 -27.46 8.26 -7.62
C SER A 643 -26.14 8.48 -6.92
N SER A 644 -25.59 7.39 -6.39
CA SER A 644 -24.27 7.34 -5.76
C SER A 644 -23.38 6.28 -6.37
N THR A 645 -22.08 6.49 -6.31
CA THR A 645 -21.07 5.46 -6.54
C THR A 645 -20.02 5.54 -5.44
N ALA A 646 -19.30 4.44 -5.19
CA ALA A 646 -18.20 4.40 -4.22
C ALA A 646 -17.02 3.60 -4.79
N ALA A 647 -15.82 3.84 -4.26
CA ALA A 647 -14.64 3.05 -4.61
C ALA A 647 -14.61 1.70 -3.87
N THR A 648 -15.22 1.61 -2.69
CA THR A 648 -15.39 0.34 -1.97
C THR A 648 -16.45 -0.51 -2.68
N PRO A 649 -16.20 -1.81 -2.97
CA PRO A 649 -17.17 -2.67 -3.63
C PRO A 649 -18.50 -2.75 -2.87
N ASP A 650 -19.58 -2.62 -3.65
CA ASP A 650 -20.96 -2.68 -3.20
C ASP A 650 -21.64 -3.97 -3.70
N PRO A 651 -22.12 -4.86 -2.82
CA PRO A 651 -22.76 -6.11 -3.22
C PRO A 651 -24.18 -5.93 -3.75
N ASN A 652 -24.82 -4.78 -3.53
CA ASN A 652 -26.17 -4.47 -3.99
C ASN A 652 -26.23 -3.12 -4.74
N PRO A 653 -25.50 -2.95 -5.86
CA PRO A 653 -25.39 -1.65 -6.51
C PRO A 653 -26.71 -1.09 -7.08
N ALA A 654 -27.82 -1.85 -7.05
CA ALA A 654 -29.13 -1.37 -7.49
C ALA A 654 -29.75 -0.35 -6.52
N ASN A 655 -29.45 -0.40 -5.23
CA ASN A 655 -29.97 0.54 -4.22
C ASN A 655 -29.19 1.86 -4.15
N ASN A 656 -28.11 1.98 -4.92
CA ASN A 656 -27.35 3.21 -5.12
C ASN A 656 -28.07 4.26 -5.96
N SER A 657 -29.14 3.88 -6.66
CA SER A 657 -29.98 4.81 -7.43
C SER A 657 -31.30 4.98 -6.71
N GLY A 658 -31.58 6.20 -6.26
CA GLY A 658 -32.86 6.54 -5.67
C GLY A 658 -33.97 6.51 -6.72
N ALA A 659 -35.22 6.35 -6.26
CA ALA A 659 -36.37 6.51 -7.13
C ALA A 659 -36.45 7.93 -7.70
N THR A 660 -36.90 8.08 -8.94
CA THR A 660 -37.19 9.39 -9.53
C THR A 660 -38.31 10.07 -8.75
N VAL A 661 -38.03 11.26 -8.22
CA VAL A 661 -39.04 12.13 -7.64
C VAL A 661 -39.60 13.00 -8.76
N THR A 662 -40.92 12.99 -8.94
CA THR A 662 -41.62 13.83 -9.92
C THR A 662 -42.42 14.90 -9.21
N THR A 663 -42.09 16.17 -9.46
CA THR A 663 -42.87 17.33 -9.01
C THR A 663 -43.70 17.84 -10.17
N SER A 664 -45.03 17.72 -10.10
CA SER A 664 -45.93 18.30 -11.08
C SER A 664 -46.07 19.81 -10.84
N ILE A 665 -45.83 20.62 -11.86
CA ILE A 665 -46.09 22.06 -11.76
C ILE A 665 -47.52 22.32 -12.17
N ALA A 666 -48.31 22.88 -11.25
CA ALA A 666 -49.69 23.23 -11.49
C ALA A 666 -49.78 24.19 -12.69
N SER A 667 -50.66 23.88 -13.62
CA SER A 667 -50.93 24.71 -14.78
C SER A 667 -51.64 26.01 -14.37
N GLY A 668 -51.12 27.14 -14.83
CA GLY A 668 -51.75 28.47 -14.67
C GLY A 668 -52.40 28.97 -15.96
N ALA A 669 -53.26 29.98 -15.83
CA ALA A 669 -53.70 30.80 -16.96
C ALA A 669 -52.62 31.85 -17.28
N ASP A 670 -52.66 32.44 -18.48
CA ASP A 670 -51.84 33.60 -18.88
C ASP A 670 -52.72 34.52 -19.74
N VAL A 671 -53.36 35.53 -19.12
CA VAL A 671 -54.47 36.31 -19.68
C VAL A 671 -53.98 37.63 -20.30
N VAL A 672 -53.35 37.52 -21.46
CA VAL A 672 -52.81 38.67 -22.19
C VAL A 672 -53.92 39.56 -22.75
N THR A 673 -53.87 40.87 -22.49
CA THR A 673 -54.78 41.85 -23.12
C THR A 673 -54.08 42.94 -23.91
N GLN A 674 -54.48 43.10 -25.17
CA GLN A 674 -53.96 44.10 -26.11
C GLN A 674 -55.06 45.07 -26.55
N LYS A 675 -54.72 46.36 -26.71
CA LYS A 675 -55.60 47.35 -27.36
C LYS A 675 -54.94 47.92 -28.62
N THR A 676 -55.72 48.12 -29.68
CA THR A 676 -55.33 48.80 -30.91
C THR A 676 -56.34 49.88 -31.29
N ALA A 677 -55.87 50.90 -32.01
CA ALA A 677 -56.66 52.01 -32.54
C ALA A 677 -55.99 52.57 -33.81
N PRO A 678 -56.72 53.29 -34.68
CA PRO A 678 -56.09 54.13 -35.69
C PRO A 678 -55.10 55.13 -35.04
N PRO A 679 -53.89 55.33 -35.60
CA PRO A 679 -52.93 56.30 -35.05
C PRO A 679 -53.37 57.75 -35.25
N THR A 680 -54.18 58.02 -36.28
CA THR A 680 -54.73 59.34 -36.61
C THR A 680 -56.22 59.23 -36.98
N LEU A 681 -56.99 60.28 -36.73
CA LEU A 681 -58.42 60.38 -37.03
C LEU A 681 -58.76 61.86 -37.32
N ASN A 682 -59.69 62.18 -38.22
CA ASN A 682 -60.18 63.56 -38.36
C ASN A 682 -61.32 63.85 -37.37
N SER A 683 -61.46 65.10 -36.94
CA SER A 683 -62.56 65.53 -36.07
C SER A 683 -63.90 65.25 -36.75
N GLY A 684 -64.83 64.65 -36.00
CA GLY A 684 -66.13 64.19 -36.53
C GLY A 684 -66.15 62.74 -37.03
N GLU A 685 -64.99 62.11 -37.26
CA GLU A 685 -64.94 60.67 -37.58
C GLU A 685 -65.09 59.81 -36.31
N GLN A 686 -65.53 58.57 -36.48
CA GLN A 686 -65.69 57.62 -35.38
C GLN A 686 -64.35 56.95 -35.02
N LEU A 687 -63.90 57.11 -33.78
CA LEU A 687 -62.80 56.34 -33.22
C LEU A 687 -63.30 54.97 -32.78
N THR A 688 -62.61 53.90 -33.19
CA THR A 688 -62.87 52.54 -32.70
C THR A 688 -61.62 51.94 -32.07
N TYR A 689 -61.69 51.63 -30.78
CA TYR A 689 -60.72 50.78 -30.09
C TYR A 689 -61.07 49.31 -30.31
N ARG A 690 -60.07 48.49 -30.60
CA ARG A 690 -60.16 47.03 -30.63
C ARG A 690 -59.34 46.46 -29.48
N ILE A 691 -59.99 45.67 -28.62
CA ILE A 691 -59.39 44.99 -27.47
C ILE A 691 -59.37 43.51 -27.76
N THR A 692 -58.21 42.87 -27.62
CA THR A 692 -58.00 41.43 -27.81
C THR A 692 -57.51 40.86 -26.49
N THR A 693 -58.25 39.92 -25.90
CA THR A 693 -57.84 39.20 -24.68
C THR A 693 -57.68 37.73 -25.00
N THR A 694 -56.51 37.16 -24.74
CA THR A 694 -56.15 35.77 -25.09
C THR A 694 -55.61 35.06 -23.86
N ASN A 695 -56.02 33.81 -23.65
CA ASN A 695 -55.38 32.95 -22.65
C ASN A 695 -54.27 32.13 -23.29
N LEU A 696 -53.01 32.50 -23.09
CA LEU A 696 -51.83 31.77 -23.54
C LEU A 696 -51.34 30.71 -22.54
N GLY A 697 -52.06 30.54 -21.43
CA GLY A 697 -51.72 29.61 -20.36
C GLY A 697 -52.00 28.16 -20.74
N THR A 698 -51.88 27.27 -19.76
CA THR A 698 -52.04 25.83 -19.96
C THR A 698 -53.37 25.29 -19.42
N VAL A 699 -54.15 26.14 -18.74
CA VAL A 699 -55.53 25.86 -18.30
C VAL A 699 -56.47 27.01 -18.65
N PRO A 700 -57.77 26.75 -18.78
CA PRO A 700 -58.77 27.81 -18.92
C PRO A 700 -58.70 28.86 -17.79
N ALA A 701 -58.80 30.14 -18.15
CA ALA A 701 -58.87 31.24 -17.20
C ALA A 701 -60.32 31.43 -16.75
N ALA A 702 -60.61 31.22 -15.47
CA ALA A 702 -61.94 31.38 -14.91
C ALA A 702 -62.22 32.86 -14.62
N ASN A 703 -63.47 33.27 -14.84
CA ASN A 703 -63.99 34.59 -14.51
C ASN A 703 -63.10 35.75 -15.00
N VAL A 704 -62.73 35.73 -16.30
CA VAL A 704 -61.90 36.81 -16.87
C VAL A 704 -62.70 38.12 -16.89
N VAL A 705 -62.18 39.12 -16.20
CA VAL A 705 -62.74 40.49 -16.14
C VAL A 705 -61.87 41.41 -16.99
N VAL A 706 -62.49 42.16 -17.90
CA VAL A 706 -61.82 43.17 -18.73
C VAL A 706 -62.43 44.54 -18.44
N THR A 707 -61.59 45.51 -18.10
CA THR A 707 -61.99 46.89 -17.79
C THR A 707 -61.20 47.89 -18.60
N ASP A 708 -61.88 48.93 -19.08
CA ASP A 708 -61.31 50.03 -19.85
C ASP A 708 -61.48 51.37 -19.11
N SER A 709 -60.63 52.34 -19.41
CA SER A 709 -60.74 53.69 -18.84
C SER A 709 -60.65 54.76 -19.92
N LEU A 710 -61.81 55.23 -20.36
CA LEU A 710 -61.96 56.35 -21.28
C LEU A 710 -61.93 57.69 -20.53
N GLN A 711 -61.79 58.78 -21.29
CA GLN A 711 -62.06 60.12 -20.75
C GLN A 711 -63.53 60.22 -20.28
N PHE A 712 -63.77 60.94 -19.17
CA PHE A 712 -65.10 61.12 -18.62
C PHE A 712 -66.00 61.96 -19.54
N ARG A 713 -67.32 61.77 -19.41
CA ARG A 713 -68.38 62.53 -20.12
C ARG A 713 -68.36 62.41 -21.65
N LEU A 714 -67.85 61.31 -22.21
CA LEU A 714 -68.07 61.02 -23.63
C LEU A 714 -69.55 60.68 -23.85
N THR A 715 -70.06 61.02 -25.04
CA THR A 715 -71.44 60.70 -25.43
C THR A 715 -71.42 59.83 -26.69
N GLY A 716 -72.48 59.04 -26.91
CA GLY A 716 -72.55 58.14 -28.07
C GLY A 716 -71.54 56.99 -28.06
N VAL A 717 -71.05 56.59 -26.88
CA VAL A 717 -70.12 55.45 -26.73
C VAL A 717 -70.88 54.14 -27.00
N ASN A 718 -70.51 53.47 -28.09
CA ASN A 718 -71.00 52.16 -28.46
C ASN A 718 -69.98 51.10 -28.02
N ILE A 719 -70.42 50.10 -27.27
CA ILE A 719 -69.56 49.05 -26.72
C ILE A 719 -70.09 47.70 -27.19
N SER A 720 -69.20 46.86 -27.72
CA SER A 720 -69.57 45.51 -28.13
C SER A 720 -69.73 44.55 -26.94
N ASN A 721 -70.22 43.35 -27.20
CA ASN A 721 -70.24 42.23 -26.24
C ASN A 721 -70.92 42.57 -24.88
N GLY A 722 -71.93 43.44 -24.91
CA GLY A 722 -72.72 43.79 -23.72
C GLY A 722 -71.98 44.63 -22.67
N GLY A 723 -70.86 45.26 -23.03
CA GLY A 723 -70.16 46.18 -22.13
C GLY A 723 -70.99 47.42 -21.80
N THR A 724 -70.71 48.02 -20.64
CA THR A 724 -71.39 49.22 -20.14
C THR A 724 -70.38 50.34 -19.91
N TYR A 725 -70.79 51.59 -20.21
CA TYR A 725 -70.00 52.79 -20.00
C TYR A 725 -70.63 53.64 -18.89
N ASP A 726 -69.84 53.96 -17.86
CA ASP A 726 -70.21 54.97 -16.88
C ASP A 726 -69.63 56.33 -17.28
N ALA A 727 -70.50 57.23 -17.75
CA ALA A 727 -70.11 58.57 -18.18
C ALA A 727 -69.57 59.46 -17.04
N ALA A 728 -69.89 59.17 -15.78
CA ALA A 728 -69.40 59.93 -14.64
C ALA A 728 -67.94 59.61 -14.31
N THR A 729 -67.55 58.34 -14.44
CA THR A 729 -66.22 57.84 -14.07
C THR A 729 -65.30 57.59 -15.28
N GLY A 730 -65.86 57.46 -16.48
CA GLY A 730 -65.11 57.12 -17.69
C GLY A 730 -64.81 55.61 -17.82
N VAL A 731 -65.29 54.78 -16.90
CA VAL A 731 -64.98 53.34 -16.86
C VAL A 731 -65.89 52.58 -17.83
N VAL A 732 -65.30 51.68 -18.61
CA VAL A 732 -66.05 50.65 -19.35
C VAL A 732 -65.84 49.31 -18.67
N THR A 733 -66.93 48.63 -18.36
CA THR A 733 -66.92 47.29 -17.79
C THR A 733 -67.58 46.32 -18.75
N PHE A 734 -66.86 45.26 -19.13
CA PHE A 734 -67.42 44.17 -19.91
C PHE A 734 -67.96 43.07 -19.00
N PRO A 735 -68.98 42.29 -19.45
CA PRO A 735 -69.42 41.10 -18.74
C PRO A 735 -68.25 40.13 -18.51
N VAL A 736 -68.24 39.50 -17.34
CA VAL A 736 -67.27 38.47 -16.97
C VAL A 736 -67.32 37.33 -18.00
N VAL A 737 -66.17 36.89 -18.49
CA VAL A 737 -66.07 35.65 -19.28
C VAL A 737 -65.92 34.50 -18.28
N PRO A 738 -66.92 33.62 -18.11
CA PRO A 738 -66.87 32.60 -17.06
C PRO A 738 -65.68 31.65 -17.19
N SER A 739 -65.26 31.37 -18.41
CA SER A 739 -64.08 30.56 -18.71
C SER A 739 -63.52 30.91 -20.10
N LEU A 740 -62.27 31.38 -20.15
CA LEU A 740 -61.53 31.58 -21.40
C LEU A 740 -60.58 30.40 -21.62
N ALA A 741 -60.91 29.52 -22.57
CA ALA A 741 -60.13 28.31 -22.85
C ALA A 741 -58.69 28.63 -23.32
N VAL A 742 -57.78 27.66 -23.18
CA VAL A 742 -56.40 27.77 -23.65
C VAL A 742 -56.36 28.08 -25.15
N GLY A 743 -55.61 29.11 -25.53
CA GLY A 743 -55.51 29.63 -26.89
C GLY A 743 -56.74 30.41 -27.38
N ALA A 744 -57.85 30.42 -26.63
CA ALA A 744 -59.04 31.15 -27.02
C ALA A 744 -58.81 32.66 -26.90
N THR A 745 -59.43 33.40 -27.81
CA THR A 745 -59.30 34.85 -27.92
C THR A 745 -60.67 35.49 -27.96
N GLU A 746 -60.89 36.48 -27.11
CA GLU A 746 -62.07 37.34 -27.09
C GLU A 746 -61.74 38.72 -27.64
N ILE A 747 -62.59 39.21 -28.54
CA ILE A 747 -62.43 40.50 -29.21
C ILE A 747 -63.57 41.42 -28.80
N ARG A 748 -63.23 42.62 -28.34
CA ARG A 748 -64.18 43.67 -27.94
C ARG A 748 -63.86 44.96 -28.67
N THR A 749 -64.88 45.79 -28.88
CA THR A 749 -64.72 47.12 -29.46
C THR A 749 -65.43 48.19 -28.63
N ILE A 750 -64.83 49.38 -28.63
CA ILE A 750 -65.39 50.59 -28.03
C ILE A 750 -65.31 51.66 -29.12
N ALA A 751 -66.45 52.20 -29.53
CA ALA A 751 -66.54 53.15 -30.62
C ALA A 751 -67.32 54.43 -30.26
N PHE A 752 -66.78 55.59 -30.58
CA PHE A 752 -67.42 56.90 -30.33
C PHE A 752 -66.83 57.96 -31.26
N VAL A 753 -67.52 59.08 -31.43
CA VAL A 753 -66.94 60.27 -32.10
C VAL A 753 -66.26 61.13 -31.03
N PRO A 754 -64.94 61.39 -31.13
CA PRO A 754 -64.26 62.24 -30.16
C PRO A 754 -64.85 63.67 -30.13
N PRO A 755 -64.88 64.34 -28.97
CA PRO A 755 -65.29 65.73 -28.88
C PRO A 755 -64.52 66.65 -29.84
N PRO A 756 -65.17 67.65 -30.47
CA PRO A 756 -64.64 68.39 -31.62
C PRO A 756 -63.37 69.22 -31.39
N ASN A 757 -62.92 69.35 -30.14
CA ASN A 757 -61.76 70.16 -29.72
C ASN A 757 -60.59 69.34 -29.17
N LEU A 758 -60.66 68.00 -29.18
CA LEU A 758 -59.53 67.16 -28.76
C LEU A 758 -58.47 67.12 -29.86
N THR A 759 -57.20 67.25 -29.49
CA THR A 759 -56.05 67.06 -30.39
C THR A 759 -55.48 65.65 -30.33
N SER A 760 -55.74 64.92 -29.23
CA SER A 760 -55.42 63.51 -29.09
C SER A 760 -56.26 62.87 -27.98
N ILE A 761 -56.33 61.54 -27.98
CA ILE A 761 -56.97 60.75 -26.93
C ILE A 761 -56.14 59.50 -26.62
N THR A 762 -55.77 59.32 -25.35
CA THR A 762 -55.07 58.13 -24.84
C THR A 762 -56.02 57.26 -24.06
N ASN A 763 -55.93 55.94 -24.24
CA ASN A 763 -56.80 54.97 -23.59
C ASN A 763 -56.03 53.74 -23.10
N ILE A 764 -56.44 53.14 -21.99
CA ILE A 764 -55.81 51.98 -21.33
C ILE A 764 -56.86 50.90 -21.06
N VAL A 765 -56.51 49.64 -21.31
CA VAL A 765 -57.30 48.45 -20.95
C VAL A 765 -56.54 47.56 -19.97
N ARG A 766 -57.26 46.84 -19.12
CA ARG A 766 -56.72 45.83 -18.20
C ARG A 766 -57.56 44.56 -18.16
N SER A 767 -56.93 43.44 -17.83
CA SER A 767 -57.57 42.15 -17.56
C SER A 767 -57.23 41.60 -16.17
N SER A 768 -58.06 40.69 -15.68
CA SER A 768 -57.78 39.84 -14.51
C SER A 768 -58.57 38.53 -14.61
N SER A 769 -58.17 37.49 -13.88
CA SER A 769 -58.88 36.21 -13.76
C SER A 769 -58.78 35.66 -12.35
N ASP A 770 -59.71 34.76 -11.99
CA ASP A 770 -59.65 34.00 -10.74
C ASP A 770 -58.67 32.81 -10.82
N THR A 771 -58.42 32.29 -12.03
CA THR A 771 -57.31 31.36 -12.24
C THR A 771 -56.00 32.13 -12.06
N PRO A 772 -55.07 31.66 -11.20
CA PRO A 772 -53.79 32.32 -11.00
C PRO A 772 -53.05 32.53 -12.33
N ASP A 773 -52.66 33.78 -12.55
CA ASP A 773 -51.86 34.23 -13.68
C ASP A 773 -50.44 34.57 -13.20
N PRO A 774 -49.43 33.75 -13.53
CA PRO A 774 -48.06 33.98 -13.10
C PRO A 774 -47.41 35.22 -13.74
N ASN A 775 -47.96 35.75 -14.84
CA ASN A 775 -47.43 36.91 -15.54
C ASN A 775 -48.43 38.08 -15.56
N ILE A 776 -48.61 38.75 -14.43
CA ILE A 776 -49.57 39.87 -14.36
C ILE A 776 -49.17 41.11 -15.19
N THR A 777 -47.95 41.19 -15.73
CA THR A 777 -47.45 42.38 -16.44
C THR A 777 -48.08 42.56 -17.83
N ASN A 778 -48.56 41.49 -18.45
CA ASN A 778 -49.27 41.54 -19.73
C ASN A 778 -50.80 41.72 -19.56
N ASN A 779 -51.25 41.97 -18.33
CA ASN A 779 -52.64 42.21 -17.93
C ASN A 779 -52.89 43.67 -17.53
N ASP A 780 -51.85 44.43 -17.18
CA ASP A 780 -51.95 45.70 -16.43
C ASP A 780 -51.89 46.99 -17.27
N GLY A 781 -51.61 46.86 -18.57
CA GLY A 781 -51.60 47.96 -19.53
C GLY A 781 -50.60 49.09 -19.26
N SER A 782 -49.57 48.90 -18.43
CA SER A 782 -48.88 50.03 -17.80
C SER A 782 -47.50 50.48 -18.34
N THR A 783 -46.80 49.79 -19.26
CA THR A 783 -45.46 50.27 -19.67
C THR A 783 -45.17 50.21 -21.17
N VAL A 784 -44.93 51.40 -21.74
CA VAL A 784 -44.22 51.74 -22.99
C VAL A 784 -44.44 50.80 -24.19
N ALA A 785 -45.10 51.29 -25.24
CA ALA A 785 -45.12 50.59 -26.52
C ALA A 785 -43.68 50.42 -27.05
N SER A 786 -43.11 49.22 -26.89
CA SER A 786 -41.98 48.77 -27.70
C SER A 786 -42.54 48.32 -29.05
N PRO A 787 -41.92 48.68 -30.19
CA PRO A 787 -42.19 47.99 -31.44
C PRO A 787 -41.98 46.49 -31.18
N ASN A 788 -43.01 45.68 -31.41
CA ASN A 788 -43.06 44.21 -31.21
C ASN A 788 -43.31 43.65 -29.79
N GLN A 789 -43.89 44.42 -28.85
CA GLN A 789 -44.59 43.81 -27.69
C GLN A 789 -46.04 44.34 -27.55
N PRO A 790 -47.05 43.45 -27.40
CA PRO A 790 -48.45 43.85 -27.24
C PRO A 790 -48.67 44.54 -25.89
N GLY A 791 -49.24 45.75 -25.90
CA GLY A 791 -49.58 46.51 -24.68
C GLY A 791 -51.02 47.01 -24.69
N GLY A 792 -51.55 47.34 -23.50
CA GLY A 792 -52.93 47.81 -23.30
C GLY A 792 -53.18 49.31 -23.48
N ARG A 793 -52.14 50.11 -23.80
CA ARG A 793 -52.21 51.58 -23.94
C ARG A 793 -52.06 52.02 -25.40
N VAL A 794 -52.97 52.87 -25.88
CA VAL A 794 -52.93 53.47 -27.24
C VAL A 794 -53.25 54.96 -27.21
N THR A 795 -52.71 55.71 -28.16
CA THR A 795 -52.99 57.14 -28.37
C THR A 795 -53.37 57.37 -29.83
N THR A 796 -54.48 58.07 -30.07
CA THR A 796 -54.91 58.52 -31.40
C THR A 796 -54.82 60.03 -31.47
N VAL A 797 -54.17 60.57 -32.50
CA VAL A 797 -54.12 62.01 -32.79
C VAL A 797 -55.35 62.42 -33.61
N ILE A 798 -55.98 63.54 -33.28
CA ILE A 798 -57.20 64.03 -33.93
C ILE A 798 -56.87 65.29 -34.74
N GLY A 799 -57.07 65.23 -36.06
CA GLY A 799 -56.91 66.35 -37.00
C GLY A 799 -58.15 67.23 -37.07
N ALA A 800 -57.98 68.52 -37.34
CA ALA A 800 -59.12 69.45 -37.49
C ALA A 800 -59.86 69.22 -38.82
N ALA A 801 -61.19 69.35 -38.82
CA ALA A 801 -62.04 69.28 -40.01
C ALA A 801 -63.11 70.38 -39.95
N ALA A 802 -63.03 71.35 -40.86
CA ALA A 802 -64.00 72.43 -40.99
C ALA A 802 -64.76 72.33 -42.33
N ASP A 803 -66.01 72.77 -42.35
CA ASP A 803 -66.86 72.75 -43.56
C ASP A 803 -67.64 74.06 -43.62
N VAL A 804 -67.42 74.85 -44.67
CA VAL A 804 -68.02 76.17 -44.80
C VAL A 804 -69.06 76.17 -45.92
N SER A 805 -70.31 76.40 -45.54
CA SER A 805 -71.45 76.50 -46.45
C SER A 805 -71.87 77.95 -46.64
N THR A 806 -72.18 78.35 -47.87
CA THR A 806 -72.68 79.69 -48.19
C THR A 806 -74.04 79.60 -48.85
N THR A 807 -74.98 80.41 -48.36
CA THR A 807 -76.31 80.59 -48.91
C THR A 807 -76.51 82.03 -49.35
N LYS A 808 -77.33 82.25 -50.37
CA LYS A 808 -77.64 83.58 -50.89
C LYS A 808 -79.14 83.74 -51.05
N SER A 809 -79.65 84.88 -50.63
CA SER A 809 -81.05 85.28 -50.82
C SER A 809 -81.12 86.72 -51.33
N GLY A 810 -82.21 87.05 -52.01
CA GLY A 810 -82.50 88.38 -52.54
C GLY A 810 -83.85 88.37 -53.24
N PRO A 811 -84.38 89.54 -53.62
CA PRO A 811 -85.66 89.61 -54.31
C PRO A 811 -85.57 88.93 -55.69
N THR A 812 -86.63 88.21 -56.07
CA THR A 812 -86.71 87.51 -57.37
C THR A 812 -87.03 88.44 -58.54
N SER A 813 -87.48 89.66 -58.25
CA SER A 813 -87.74 90.74 -59.20
C SER A 813 -87.55 92.07 -58.50
N ALA A 814 -87.13 93.10 -59.24
CA ALA A 814 -87.03 94.46 -58.74
C ALA A 814 -87.41 95.45 -59.84
N THR A 815 -87.94 96.61 -59.45
CA THR A 815 -88.26 97.67 -60.41
C THR A 815 -86.99 98.43 -60.78
N THR A 816 -86.83 98.75 -62.07
CA THR A 816 -85.69 99.52 -62.59
C THR A 816 -85.43 100.77 -61.75
N GLY A 817 -84.19 100.97 -61.33
CA GLY A 817 -83.76 102.12 -60.53
C GLY A 817 -83.88 101.94 -59.02
N GLU A 818 -84.54 100.89 -58.53
CA GLU A 818 -84.59 100.58 -57.08
C GLU A 818 -83.31 99.89 -56.61
N THR A 819 -83.01 100.05 -55.32
CA THR A 819 -81.91 99.34 -54.67
C THR A 819 -82.30 97.90 -54.38
N VAL A 820 -81.61 96.95 -55.01
CA VAL A 820 -81.71 95.51 -54.75
C VAL A 820 -80.63 95.11 -53.77
N THR A 821 -81.01 94.43 -52.68
CA THR A 821 -80.07 93.89 -51.70
C THR A 821 -80.07 92.37 -51.75
N TYR A 822 -78.90 91.77 -51.97
CA TYR A 822 -78.65 90.35 -51.78
C TYR A 822 -78.01 90.12 -50.42
N THR A 823 -78.49 89.12 -49.70
CA THR A 823 -77.96 88.68 -48.41
C THR A 823 -77.24 87.35 -48.59
N ILE A 824 -75.95 87.31 -48.24
CA ILE A 824 -75.06 86.15 -48.31
C ILE A 824 -74.79 85.72 -46.88
N THR A 825 -75.16 84.49 -46.53
CA THR A 825 -74.86 83.92 -45.20
C THR A 825 -73.90 82.76 -45.34
N THR A 826 -72.73 82.89 -44.74
CA THR A 826 -71.68 81.87 -44.70
C THR A 826 -71.60 81.27 -43.30
N ALA A 827 -71.81 79.97 -43.18
CA ALA A 827 -71.81 79.24 -41.92
C ALA A 827 -70.74 78.14 -41.91
N ASN A 828 -70.06 77.96 -40.78
CA ASN A 828 -69.24 76.76 -40.57
C ASN A 828 -70.13 75.64 -40.02
N ILE A 829 -70.43 74.68 -40.88
CA ILE A 829 -71.21 73.48 -40.57
C ILE A 829 -70.32 72.28 -40.21
N GLY A 830 -69.00 72.44 -40.23
CA GLY A 830 -68.04 71.42 -39.84
C GLY A 830 -67.75 71.35 -38.34
N PRO A 831 -67.19 70.23 -37.85
CA PRO A 831 -67.00 70.00 -36.41
C PRO A 831 -65.91 70.88 -35.79
N SER A 832 -64.91 71.32 -36.56
CA SER A 832 -63.83 72.21 -36.10
C SER A 832 -64.00 73.66 -36.58
N PRO A 833 -63.44 74.66 -35.88
CA PRO A 833 -63.40 76.04 -36.36
C PRO A 833 -62.77 76.14 -37.76
N ALA A 834 -63.41 76.85 -38.68
CA ALA A 834 -62.89 77.08 -40.03
C ALA A 834 -61.90 78.25 -40.02
N GLY A 835 -60.65 78.01 -40.41
CA GLY A 835 -59.63 79.06 -40.53
C GLY A 835 -59.78 79.85 -41.82
N ASN A 836 -59.44 81.14 -41.79
CA ASN A 836 -59.33 82.02 -42.96
C ASN A 836 -60.50 81.90 -43.95
N VAL A 837 -61.73 82.03 -43.47
CA VAL A 837 -62.91 81.91 -44.33
C VAL A 837 -62.99 83.11 -45.28
N VAL A 838 -62.88 82.87 -46.58
CA VAL A 838 -63.02 83.86 -47.63
C VAL A 838 -64.40 83.73 -48.26
N VAL A 839 -65.10 84.86 -48.44
CA VAL A 839 -66.42 84.92 -49.09
C VAL A 839 -66.30 85.85 -50.30
N THR A 840 -66.82 85.42 -51.45
CA THR A 840 -66.91 86.22 -52.67
C THR A 840 -68.32 86.17 -53.25
N ASP A 841 -68.70 87.22 -53.98
CA ASP A 841 -69.98 87.31 -54.68
C ASP A 841 -69.73 87.75 -56.12
N SER A 842 -70.08 86.92 -57.09
CA SER A 842 -69.94 87.24 -58.51
C SER A 842 -71.27 87.66 -59.07
N ILE A 843 -71.38 88.93 -59.42
CA ILE A 843 -72.52 89.53 -60.08
C ILE A 843 -72.14 89.95 -61.51
N VAL A 844 -73.13 90.16 -62.38
CA VAL A 844 -72.87 90.62 -63.75
C VAL A 844 -72.01 91.91 -63.77
N PRO A 845 -70.98 92.00 -64.63
CA PRO A 845 -70.11 93.18 -64.71
C PRO A 845 -70.83 94.46 -65.17
N GLY A 846 -70.22 95.62 -64.90
CA GLY A 846 -70.67 96.91 -65.41
C GLY A 846 -71.83 97.57 -64.65
N LEU A 847 -72.30 96.98 -63.54
CA LEU A 847 -73.33 97.59 -62.69
C LEU A 847 -72.80 98.81 -61.93
N THR A 848 -73.64 99.84 -61.80
CA THR A 848 -73.36 101.07 -61.04
C THR A 848 -74.11 101.06 -59.71
N GLY A 849 -73.56 101.76 -58.70
CA GLY A 849 -74.17 101.83 -57.37
C GLY A 849 -74.07 100.53 -56.55
N VAL A 850 -73.14 99.64 -56.87
CA VAL A 850 -72.88 98.43 -56.07
C VAL A 850 -72.19 98.82 -54.77
N ALA A 851 -72.81 98.46 -53.64
CA ALA A 851 -72.28 98.64 -52.29
C ALA A 851 -72.28 97.30 -51.56
N ALA A 852 -71.15 96.92 -50.97
CA ALA A 852 -71.02 95.71 -50.18
C ALA A 852 -70.85 96.06 -48.69
N SER A 853 -71.44 95.27 -47.80
CA SER A 853 -71.22 95.41 -46.36
C SER A 853 -69.79 95.03 -45.98
N ASP A 854 -69.39 95.34 -44.74
CA ASP A 854 -68.17 94.82 -44.12
C ASP A 854 -66.88 95.10 -44.91
N GLY A 855 -66.85 96.26 -45.58
CA GLY A 855 -65.69 96.69 -46.38
C GLY A 855 -65.47 95.90 -47.65
N GLY A 856 -66.47 95.19 -48.17
CA GLY A 856 -66.37 94.48 -49.44
C GLY A 856 -66.09 95.42 -50.62
N THR A 857 -65.20 95.00 -51.52
CA THR A 857 -64.79 95.78 -52.69
C THR A 857 -65.37 95.16 -53.96
N TYR A 858 -66.06 95.97 -54.77
CA TYR A 858 -66.61 95.56 -56.06
C TYR A 858 -65.68 95.98 -57.21
N ASP A 859 -65.35 95.03 -58.08
CA ASP A 859 -64.67 95.29 -59.34
C ASP A 859 -65.70 95.37 -60.48
N PRO A 860 -65.95 96.56 -61.06
CA PRO A 860 -66.93 96.73 -62.12
C PRO A 860 -66.55 96.05 -63.45
N VAL A 861 -65.28 95.68 -63.65
CA VAL A 861 -64.81 95.01 -64.87
C VAL A 861 -65.11 93.51 -64.83
N THR A 862 -64.86 92.87 -63.68
CA THR A 862 -65.05 91.42 -63.52
C THR A 862 -66.39 91.05 -62.91
N GLY A 863 -67.09 92.02 -62.29
CA GLY A 863 -68.34 91.78 -61.57
C GLY A 863 -68.14 91.09 -60.22
N LEU A 864 -66.91 90.99 -59.71
CA LEU A 864 -66.60 90.29 -58.48
C LEU A 864 -66.63 91.25 -57.27
N VAL A 865 -67.37 90.87 -56.23
CA VAL A 865 -67.27 91.43 -54.88
C VAL A 865 -66.41 90.51 -54.04
N THR A 866 -65.35 91.06 -53.45
CA THR A 866 -64.50 90.35 -52.51
C THR A 866 -64.61 90.98 -51.15
N PHE A 867 -64.77 90.15 -50.12
CA PHE A 867 -64.79 90.58 -48.74
C PHE A 867 -63.53 90.12 -47.99
N GLY A 868 -63.14 90.84 -46.93
CA GLY A 868 -61.99 90.44 -46.10
C GLY A 868 -62.16 89.03 -45.48
N PRO A 869 -61.06 88.27 -45.33
CA PRO A 869 -61.10 86.93 -44.74
C PRO A 869 -61.50 86.98 -43.26
N ILE A 870 -62.24 85.97 -42.81
CA ILE A 870 -62.59 85.76 -41.41
C ILE A 870 -61.53 84.83 -40.80
N ALA A 871 -60.73 85.34 -39.87
CA ALA A 871 -59.58 84.59 -39.33
C ALA A 871 -59.97 83.24 -38.72
N SER A 872 -61.11 83.18 -38.04
CA SER A 872 -61.70 81.94 -37.56
C SER A 872 -63.22 82.06 -37.50
N LEU A 873 -63.92 81.11 -38.09
CA LEU A 873 -65.37 80.95 -37.95
C LEU A 873 -65.65 79.71 -37.08
N PRO A 874 -66.07 79.88 -35.81
CA PRO A 874 -66.36 78.76 -34.91
C PRO A 874 -67.43 77.81 -35.48
N ASN A 875 -67.38 76.54 -35.08
CA ASN A 875 -68.41 75.55 -35.44
C ASN A 875 -69.81 76.09 -35.06
N GLY A 876 -70.75 76.02 -35.99
CA GLY A 876 -72.14 76.45 -35.83
C GLY A 876 -72.34 77.95 -35.95
N ALA A 877 -71.27 78.74 -36.05
CA ALA A 877 -71.36 80.18 -36.27
C ALA A 877 -71.60 80.50 -37.75
N SER A 878 -72.34 81.57 -38.00
CA SER A 878 -72.55 82.13 -39.33
C SER A 878 -72.26 83.63 -39.36
N VAL A 879 -71.74 84.11 -40.48
CA VAL A 879 -71.66 85.54 -40.79
C VAL A 879 -72.61 85.87 -41.93
N THR A 880 -73.21 87.05 -41.88
CA THR A 880 -74.09 87.55 -42.95
C THR A 880 -73.49 88.81 -43.55
N ARG A 881 -73.39 88.85 -44.87
CA ARG A 881 -72.90 89.97 -45.66
C ARG A 881 -73.94 90.37 -46.70
N THR A 882 -74.02 91.64 -47.06
CA THR A 882 -74.98 92.14 -48.05
C THR A 882 -74.28 92.79 -49.23
N VAL A 883 -74.79 92.54 -50.44
CA VAL A 883 -74.40 93.26 -51.66
C VAL A 883 -75.64 93.95 -52.20
N SER A 884 -75.63 95.28 -52.22
CA SER A 884 -76.70 96.12 -52.74
C SER A 884 -76.30 96.73 -54.07
N LEU A 885 -77.25 96.95 -54.97
CA LEU A 885 -77.03 97.57 -56.29
C LEU A 885 -78.30 98.26 -56.78
N ILE A 886 -78.19 99.09 -57.81
CA ILE A 886 -79.35 99.68 -58.48
C ILE A 886 -79.80 98.78 -59.64
N ALA A 887 -81.09 98.38 -59.65
CA ALA A 887 -81.64 97.49 -60.67
C ALA A 887 -81.54 98.12 -62.08
N PRO A 888 -80.89 97.46 -63.06
CA PRO A 888 -80.72 98.02 -64.41
C PRO A 888 -82.01 97.96 -65.24
N ALA A 889 -82.05 98.76 -66.31
CA ALA A 889 -83.29 99.05 -67.05
C ALA A 889 -83.90 97.89 -67.87
N ILE A 890 -83.17 96.80 -68.14
CA ILE A 890 -83.69 95.57 -68.77
C ILE A 890 -82.70 94.42 -68.61
N GLY A 891 -83.18 93.21 -68.25
CA GLY A 891 -82.41 91.96 -68.23
C GLY A 891 -82.57 91.12 -66.94
N SER A 892 -82.06 89.89 -66.96
CA SER A 892 -81.94 89.03 -65.77
C SER A 892 -80.58 89.24 -65.09
N LEU A 893 -80.56 89.48 -63.77
CA LEU A 893 -79.32 89.52 -62.99
C LEU A 893 -78.95 88.12 -62.49
N SER A 894 -77.77 87.63 -62.87
CA SER A 894 -77.16 86.46 -62.24
C SER A 894 -76.22 86.93 -61.13
N ASN A 895 -76.39 86.37 -59.93
CA ASN A 895 -75.51 86.66 -58.80
C ASN A 895 -75.22 85.39 -57.99
N THR A 896 -73.95 85.00 -57.88
CA THR A 896 -73.51 83.75 -57.25
C THR A 896 -72.46 84.01 -56.17
N SER A 897 -72.73 83.58 -54.94
CA SER A 897 -71.79 83.66 -53.83
C SER A 897 -71.07 82.34 -53.57
N ARG A 898 -69.81 82.39 -53.13
CA ARG A 898 -69.01 81.22 -52.74
C ARG A 898 -68.19 81.50 -51.49
N SER A 899 -67.85 80.45 -50.75
CA SER A 899 -66.91 80.50 -49.62
C SER A 899 -65.84 79.40 -49.70
N THR A 900 -64.67 79.68 -49.12
CA THR A 900 -63.59 78.70 -48.90
C THR A 900 -62.94 78.92 -47.52
N SER A 901 -62.34 77.89 -46.94
CA SER A 901 -61.57 77.95 -45.68
C SER A 901 -60.28 77.13 -45.78
N THR A 902 -59.36 77.34 -44.83
CA THR A 902 -58.12 76.56 -44.66
C THR A 902 -58.12 75.77 -43.38
#